data_AF-A0A067SIV5-F1
#
_entry.id   AF-A0A067SIV5-F1
#
_cell.length_a   1.000
_cell.length_b   1.000
_cell.length_c   1.000
_cell.angle_alpha   90.00
_cell.angle_beta   90.00
_cell.angle_gamma   90.00
#
_symmetry.space_group_name_H-M   'P 1'
#
loop_
_entity.id
_entity.type
_entity.pdbx_description
1 polymer ?
#
loop_
_entity_poly.entity_id
_entity_poly.type
_entity_poly.pdbx_seq_one_letter_code
_entity_poly.pdbx_strand_id
1 'polypeptide(L)'
;MICRITDTLKKLVEAALDPALGLTIPNHTHPSGILSKLNDVPENIQVFRTITTLLAQLQHMVPFKPTDNLEKKEWRSSQTPRELRISDAFAQLAVSQHNVVAVSTIPGWDLSLIACADQHTTHSNGSMDRSEAQSTILVNKVVDFVSKCWNFIFTRNDREADPATFSREAYPIIITPEEPKDLGNRTAKEYMKSLETAWIQPSLPTHLWILTTVLMESSRKSEDLKLRIQLSEDLFKYTAAMSCQRIKRRITDLHSRPFLKSLQKVKDVPIPSVSLQVSKLSEDKEEAANDNLFLKFISASDKLKADGIPILIASVTNLLNLAELDPPSSPTYNDKTCNEFHQVLLELLDRFEAAVDRLCVLLNPGDQLEALPSQLVNTLTDAQVYGYALLRMARGQAFRLHIQNIGPLLINHFHASAAEDDEWLGEPKEGELEDSKLKDEAARDENLKDKDLKDISDKELTTLLCNVLLLDKGKRGSQKLTKSYVHWLQLIVAHFNAVEIIVKYVMSSKFRHHGITVKCLVAPKASVDLYDWRKLLVHSEYFPTRDPTLVGTVASLSESTNTEILDFLEKATTEATRARDSLAAARRASTMWKDQPHNAKTIQLCRQHIKNVVDLGNKTNDAEITKQFMEPLLSELKLSPKEIDSAKVTKGITDLLMVLTKRFSSLMGPGTSGKFYCSLERLNFRGTLHCEASLASLINSVDKPSLLGSEYSNVLSQLQDYRHVIGVSKRCCPVCYHFLALLTEDGQEPFITRGSHSIITPCTLPPWTPSPVVDSMIKTFGTILRRDLIALKDRESFSAPTTTSGSDTPSIDNTELDGERLKQDIHRSVQKGKVQF
;
A
#
# COMPACT_ATOMS: atom_id res chain seq x y z
N MET A 1 15.84 16.28 53.22
CA MET A 1 15.49 15.03 52.53
C MET A 1 16.08 15.00 51.12
N ILE A 2 15.80 16.00 50.28
CA ILE A 2 16.35 16.13 48.92
C ILE A 2 17.89 16.07 48.90
N CYS A 3 18.60 16.83 49.75
CA CYS A 3 20.07 16.76 49.79
C CYS A 3 20.63 15.37 50.17
N ARG A 4 19.92 14.59 51.01
CA ARG A 4 20.34 13.22 51.34
C ARG A 4 20.14 12.24 50.17
N ILE A 5 19.12 12.49 49.35
CA ILE A 5 18.88 11.71 48.12
C ILE A 5 19.96 12.04 47.09
N THR A 6 20.33 13.32 46.95
CA THR A 6 21.39 13.76 46.03
C THR A 6 22.76 13.18 46.41
N ASP A 7 23.11 13.17 47.70
CA ASP A 7 24.37 12.57 48.17
C ASP A 7 24.40 11.05 48.00
N THR A 8 23.27 10.37 48.15
CA THR A 8 23.19 8.91 47.97
C THR A 8 23.34 8.53 46.49
N LEU A 9 22.72 9.30 45.59
CA LEU A 9 22.85 9.10 44.15
C LEU A 9 24.28 9.39 43.67
N LYS A 10 24.93 10.42 44.22
CA LYS A 10 26.32 10.75 43.89
C LYS A 10 27.27 9.60 44.28
N LYS A 11 27.11 9.02 45.47
CA LYS A 11 27.91 7.87 45.93
C LYS A 11 27.68 6.60 45.10
N LEU A 12 26.46 6.37 44.63
CA LEU A 12 26.15 5.25 43.73
C LEU A 12 26.79 5.41 42.35
N VAL A 13 26.83 6.64 41.83
CA VAL A 13 27.48 6.95 40.55
C VAL A 13 29.01 6.85 40.67
N GLU A 14 29.59 7.32 41.77
CA GLU A 14 31.05 7.22 42.03
C GLU A 14 31.48 5.75 42.23
N ALA A 15 30.66 4.90 42.85
CA ALA A 15 30.94 3.47 42.99
C ALA A 15 30.81 2.70 41.65
N ALA A 16 30.00 3.19 40.71
CA ALA A 16 29.82 2.59 39.40
C ALA A 16 30.93 2.96 38.39
N LEU A 17 31.76 3.95 38.71
CA LEU A 17 32.80 4.50 37.83
C LEU A 17 34.23 4.13 38.27
N ASP A 18 34.40 3.20 39.22
CA ASP A 18 35.73 2.73 39.62
C ASP A 18 36.40 1.94 38.48
N PRO A 19 37.51 2.44 37.89
CA PRO A 19 38.19 1.79 36.76
C PRO A 19 38.97 0.52 37.15
N ALA A 20 38.97 0.12 38.43
CA ALA A 20 39.81 -0.97 38.94
C ALA A 20 39.28 -2.40 38.68
N LEU A 21 38.09 -2.57 38.07
CA LEU A 21 37.60 -3.88 37.65
C LEU A 21 37.91 -4.11 36.16
N GLY A 22 39.11 -4.63 35.91
CA GLY A 22 39.54 -5.11 34.60
C GLY A 22 38.65 -6.26 34.11
N LEU A 23 37.58 -5.92 33.40
CA LEU A 23 36.78 -6.86 32.62
C LEU A 23 37.38 -6.94 31.22
N THR A 24 38.19 -7.97 31.01
CA THR A 24 38.54 -8.46 29.68
C THR A 24 37.27 -8.86 28.95
N ILE A 25 37.00 -8.21 27.82
CA ILE A 25 35.92 -8.56 26.88
C ILE A 25 36.21 -9.98 26.36
N PRO A 26 35.37 -10.99 26.62
CA PRO A 26 35.54 -12.30 26.03
C PRO A 26 35.11 -12.26 24.56
N ASN A 27 35.90 -12.88 23.70
CA ASN A 27 35.52 -13.18 22.32
C ASN A 27 34.13 -13.84 22.28
N HIS A 28 33.27 -13.34 21.37
CA HIS A 28 31.93 -13.87 21.10
C HIS A 28 32.00 -15.29 20.53
N THR A 29 32.12 -16.29 21.40
CA THR A 29 31.55 -17.62 21.17
C THR A 29 30.19 -17.63 21.82
N HIS A 30 29.12 -17.65 21.01
CA HIS A 30 27.73 -17.70 21.47
C HIS A 30 27.51 -18.84 22.48
N PRO A 31 27.15 -18.55 23.74
CA PRO A 31 26.74 -19.58 24.67
C PRO A 31 25.33 -20.03 24.29
N SER A 32 25.20 -21.29 23.88
CA SER A 32 23.96 -22.00 23.57
C SER A 32 23.10 -22.31 24.82
N GLY A 33 23.17 -21.46 25.84
CA GLY A 33 22.47 -21.68 27.10
C GLY A 33 22.29 -20.38 27.86
N ILE A 34 21.18 -19.69 27.60
CA ILE A 34 20.32 -18.97 28.54
C ILE A 34 19.13 -18.52 27.67
N LEU A 35 17.99 -19.22 27.82
CA LEU A 35 16.68 -18.70 27.44
C LEU A 35 16.40 -17.49 28.34
N SER A 36 16.97 -16.34 27.99
CA SER A 36 16.49 -15.03 28.42
C SER A 36 14.99 -14.98 28.14
N LYS A 37 14.23 -14.35 29.05
CA LYS A 37 12.76 -14.28 29.08
C LYS A 37 12.17 -14.49 27.67
N LEU A 38 11.32 -15.50 27.51
CA LEU A 38 10.69 -15.93 26.24
C LEU A 38 10.02 -14.80 25.41
N ASN A 39 9.94 -13.59 25.95
CA ASN A 39 9.33 -12.41 25.38
C ASN A 39 10.34 -11.40 24.80
N ASP A 40 11.64 -11.57 25.02
CA ASP A 40 12.65 -10.61 24.56
C ASP A 40 12.97 -10.89 23.07
N VAL A 41 12.60 -9.97 22.19
CA VAL A 41 12.92 -10.04 20.76
C VAL A 41 14.44 -9.94 20.58
N PRO A 42 15.09 -10.85 19.81
CA PRO A 42 16.53 -10.77 19.55
C PRO A 42 16.98 -9.39 19.05
N GLU A 43 18.12 -8.91 19.55
CA GLU A 43 18.64 -7.57 19.24
C GLU A 43 18.81 -7.35 17.72
N ASN A 44 19.34 -8.34 17.01
CA ASN A 44 19.51 -8.26 15.56
C ASN A 44 18.16 -8.16 14.81
N ILE A 45 17.09 -8.77 15.30
CA ILE A 45 15.74 -8.57 14.75
C ILE A 45 15.24 -7.14 15.01
N GLN A 46 15.51 -6.57 16.19
CA GLN A 46 15.17 -5.17 16.47
C GLN A 46 15.94 -4.21 15.55
N VAL A 47 17.23 -4.47 15.31
CA VAL A 47 18.07 -3.75 14.34
C VAL A 47 17.44 -3.78 12.96
N PHE A 48 17.06 -4.97 12.50
CA PHE A 48 16.42 -5.16 11.21
C PHE A 48 15.09 -4.40 11.09
N ARG A 49 14.25 -4.41 12.13
CA ARG A 49 13.01 -3.61 12.17
C ARG A 49 13.30 -2.12 12.04
N THR A 50 14.32 -1.62 12.72
CA THR A 50 14.73 -0.21 12.61
C THR A 50 15.17 0.11 11.19
N ILE A 51 16.00 -0.74 10.56
CA ILE A 51 16.46 -0.56 9.18
C ILE A 51 15.27 -0.49 8.20
N THR A 52 14.35 -1.47 8.25
CA THR A 52 13.20 -1.49 7.32
C THR A 52 12.21 -0.35 7.59
N THR A 53 12.08 0.09 8.84
CA THR A 53 11.26 1.26 9.19
C THR A 53 11.84 2.55 8.60
N LEU A 54 13.16 2.73 8.70
CA LEU A 54 13.86 3.88 8.10
C LEU A 54 13.77 3.84 6.56
N LEU A 55 14.05 2.69 5.95
CA LEU A 55 13.96 2.48 4.50
C LEU A 55 12.56 2.77 3.96
N ALA A 56 11.51 2.34 4.65
CA ALA A 56 10.15 2.59 4.23
C ALA A 56 9.76 4.08 4.29
N GLN A 57 10.43 4.88 5.11
CA GLN A 57 10.20 6.33 5.21
C GLN A 57 11.04 7.13 4.21
N LEU A 58 12.14 6.56 3.72
CA LEU A 58 13.02 7.17 2.74
C LEU A 58 12.48 6.97 1.32
N GLN A 59 12.58 8.00 0.50
CA GLN A 59 12.42 7.84 -0.94
C GLN A 59 13.70 7.21 -1.51
N HIS A 60 13.64 5.94 -1.91
CA HIS A 60 14.78 5.26 -2.50
C HIS A 60 15.30 6.00 -3.73
N MET A 61 16.61 6.24 -3.80
CA MET A 61 17.26 6.80 -4.98
C MET A 61 17.11 5.89 -6.20
N VAL A 62 17.18 4.59 -5.96
CA VAL A 62 17.02 3.54 -6.97
C VAL A 62 15.85 2.67 -6.53
N PRO A 63 14.65 2.83 -7.13
CA PRO A 63 13.52 1.96 -6.85
C PRO A 63 13.90 0.50 -7.10
N PHE A 64 13.45 -0.40 -6.24
CA PHE A 64 13.62 -1.84 -6.49
C PHE A 64 12.91 -2.19 -7.79
N LYS A 65 13.62 -2.88 -8.69
CA LYS A 65 13.00 -3.34 -9.92
C LYS A 65 11.92 -4.37 -9.55
N PRO A 66 10.63 -4.13 -9.87
CA PRO A 66 9.61 -5.14 -9.61
C PRO A 66 9.93 -6.39 -10.42
N THR A 67 9.73 -7.55 -9.82
CA THR A 67 9.94 -8.84 -10.46
C THR A 67 8.60 -9.53 -10.64
N ASP A 68 8.42 -10.20 -11.77
CA ASP A 68 7.31 -11.12 -11.98
C ASP A 68 7.89 -12.43 -12.53
N ASN A 69 7.90 -13.46 -11.69
CA ASN A 69 8.43 -14.76 -12.04
C ASN A 69 7.55 -15.48 -13.09
N LEU A 70 6.26 -15.12 -13.20
CA LEU A 70 5.36 -15.70 -14.21
C LEU A 70 5.66 -15.19 -15.63
N GLU A 71 6.37 -14.06 -15.77
CA GLU A 71 6.81 -13.53 -17.07
C GLU A 71 8.09 -14.18 -17.60
N LYS A 72 8.86 -14.86 -16.74
CA LYS A 72 10.13 -15.50 -17.11
C LYS A 72 9.87 -16.65 -18.09
N LYS A 73 10.57 -16.65 -19.23
CA LYS A 73 10.39 -17.67 -20.28
C LYS A 73 10.75 -19.07 -19.80
N GLU A 74 11.80 -19.17 -18.98
CA GLU A 74 12.30 -20.42 -18.37
C GLU A 74 11.21 -21.17 -17.60
N TRP A 75 10.19 -20.46 -17.12
CA TRP A 75 9.15 -21.02 -16.29
C TRP A 75 8.01 -21.61 -17.12
N ARG A 76 7.79 -21.15 -18.36
CA ARG A 76 6.58 -21.48 -19.14
C ARG A 76 6.35 -22.97 -19.38
N SER A 77 7.40 -23.80 -19.34
CA SER A 77 7.31 -25.24 -19.57
C SER A 77 7.21 -26.09 -18.29
N SER A 78 7.43 -25.53 -17.10
CA SER A 78 7.40 -26.32 -15.86
C SER A 78 6.00 -26.40 -15.25
N GLN A 79 5.77 -27.36 -14.34
CA GLN A 79 4.53 -27.48 -13.57
C GLN A 79 4.40 -26.34 -12.53
N THR A 80 5.53 -25.79 -12.10
CA THR A 80 5.65 -24.82 -11.03
C THR A 80 4.85 -23.52 -11.22
N PRO A 81 4.79 -22.87 -12.40
CA PRO A 81 4.01 -21.64 -12.56
C PRO A 81 2.52 -21.93 -12.54
N ARG A 82 2.11 -23.14 -12.90
CA ARG A 82 0.73 -23.55 -12.79
C ARG A 82 0.35 -23.73 -11.32
N GLU A 83 1.19 -24.41 -10.55
CA GLU A 83 1.03 -24.56 -9.09
C GLU A 83 1.03 -23.19 -8.40
N LEU A 84 1.95 -22.30 -8.78
CA LEU A 84 2.02 -20.93 -8.28
C LEU A 84 0.76 -20.12 -8.65
N ARG A 85 0.26 -20.19 -9.88
CA ARG A 85 -0.99 -19.51 -10.28
C ARG A 85 -2.20 -20.02 -9.50
N ILE A 86 -2.27 -21.31 -9.21
CA ILE A 86 -3.34 -21.91 -8.41
C ILE A 86 -3.21 -21.43 -6.95
N SER A 87 -2.00 -21.45 -6.40
CA SER A 87 -1.72 -20.99 -5.03
C SER A 87 -1.99 -19.50 -4.86
N ASP A 88 -1.59 -18.65 -5.84
CA ASP A 88 -1.90 -17.21 -5.89
C ASP A 88 -3.42 -16.99 -5.92
N ALA A 89 -4.15 -17.79 -6.72
CA ALA A 89 -5.59 -17.68 -6.81
C ALA A 89 -6.27 -18.10 -5.49
N PHE A 90 -5.82 -19.18 -4.84
CA PHE A 90 -6.29 -19.53 -3.50
C PHE A 90 -5.97 -18.44 -2.48
N ALA A 91 -4.76 -17.88 -2.49
CA ALA A 91 -4.40 -16.78 -1.63
C ALA A 91 -5.31 -15.57 -1.88
N GLN A 92 -5.56 -15.20 -3.14
CA GLN A 92 -6.45 -14.09 -3.49
C GLN A 92 -7.90 -14.30 -3.04
N LEU A 93 -8.40 -15.54 -3.07
CA LEU A 93 -9.75 -15.86 -2.57
C LEU A 93 -9.80 -15.89 -1.04
N ALA A 94 -8.80 -16.50 -0.40
CA ALA A 94 -8.67 -16.53 1.06
C ALA A 94 -8.56 -15.13 1.67
N VAL A 95 -7.96 -14.19 0.93
CA VAL A 95 -7.98 -12.78 1.32
C VAL A 95 -9.33 -12.15 1.01
N SER A 96 -10.21 -12.16 2.01
CA SER A 96 -11.43 -11.36 2.03
C SER A 96 -11.13 -9.91 2.46
N GLN A 97 -11.50 -9.52 3.68
CA GLN A 97 -11.15 -8.23 4.31
C GLN A 97 -9.77 -8.24 4.98
N HIS A 98 -9.19 -9.43 5.16
CA HIS A 98 -7.90 -9.60 5.80
C HIS A 98 -6.78 -9.01 4.93
N ASN A 99 -5.68 -8.51 5.51
CA ASN A 99 -4.79 -7.64 4.76
C ASN A 99 -3.69 -8.36 3.95
N VAL A 100 -3.36 -9.62 4.29
CA VAL A 100 -2.41 -10.48 3.56
C VAL A 100 -2.67 -11.96 3.88
N VAL A 101 -2.71 -12.82 2.84
CA VAL A 101 -2.60 -14.29 3.00
C VAL A 101 -1.52 -14.80 2.03
N ALA A 102 -0.70 -15.72 2.53
CA ALA A 102 0.21 -16.54 1.75
C ALA A 102 -0.27 -18.01 1.80
N VAL A 103 -0.16 -18.74 0.69
CA VAL A 103 -0.64 -20.12 0.58
C VAL A 103 0.49 -21.00 0.05
N SER A 104 0.78 -22.11 0.73
CA SER A 104 1.57 -23.20 0.16
C SER A 104 0.69 -24.43 -0.06
N THR A 105 1.07 -25.25 -1.05
CA THR A 105 0.35 -26.46 -1.46
C THR A 105 1.19 -27.71 -1.29
N ILE A 106 0.55 -28.80 -0.86
CA ILE A 106 1.05 -30.17 -1.06
C ILE A 106 0.23 -30.80 -2.18
N PRO A 107 0.82 -31.07 -3.35
CA PRO A 107 0.17 -31.91 -4.35
C PRO A 107 0.28 -33.36 -3.91
N GLY A 108 -0.81 -33.92 -3.38
CA GLY A 108 -0.91 -35.33 -3.01
C GLY A 108 -2.18 -35.99 -3.54
N TRP A 109 -2.60 -37.07 -2.87
CA TRP A 109 -3.93 -37.65 -3.08
C TRP A 109 -5.04 -36.63 -2.81
N ASP A 110 -4.84 -35.79 -1.80
CA ASP A 110 -5.60 -34.58 -1.54
C ASP A 110 -4.73 -33.35 -1.87
N LEU A 111 -5.37 -32.25 -2.25
CA LEU A 111 -4.72 -30.95 -2.35
C LEU A 111 -4.75 -30.30 -0.96
N SER A 112 -3.65 -30.38 -0.22
CA SER A 112 -3.53 -29.71 1.07
C SER A 112 -3.02 -28.29 0.90
N LEU A 113 -3.72 -27.35 1.50
CA LEU A 113 -3.42 -25.92 1.50
C LEU A 113 -3.12 -25.48 2.92
N ILE A 114 -2.08 -24.68 3.10
CA ILE A 114 -1.91 -23.91 4.33
C ILE A 114 -1.94 -22.43 4.01
N ALA A 115 -2.96 -21.75 4.52
CA ALA A 115 -3.12 -20.31 4.41
C ALA A 115 -2.50 -19.66 5.64
N CYS A 116 -1.44 -18.89 5.47
CA CYS A 116 -0.88 -18.09 6.54
C CYS A 116 -1.57 -16.72 6.58
N ALA A 117 -2.09 -16.33 7.73
CA ALA A 117 -2.75 -15.05 7.97
C ALA A 117 -2.18 -14.36 9.22
N ASP A 118 -2.32 -13.04 9.30
CA ASP A 118 -1.94 -12.26 10.48
C ASP A 118 -2.96 -12.46 11.63
N GLN A 119 -2.52 -12.45 12.89
CA GLN A 119 -3.35 -12.65 14.08
C GLN A 119 -4.53 -11.68 14.18
N HIS A 120 -4.43 -10.48 13.61
CA HIS A 120 -5.53 -9.52 13.54
C HIS A 120 -6.78 -10.05 12.82
N THR A 121 -6.64 -11.10 12.02
CA THR A 121 -7.69 -11.60 11.13
C THR A 121 -8.66 -12.57 11.78
N THR A 122 -8.29 -13.18 12.92
CA THR A 122 -9.04 -14.33 13.46
C THR A 122 -10.03 -14.00 14.56
N HIS A 123 -9.97 -12.81 15.18
CA HIS A 123 -10.73 -12.49 16.40
C HIS A 123 -11.89 -11.50 16.23
N SER A 124 -12.22 -11.05 15.02
CA SER A 124 -13.19 -9.95 14.80
C SER A 124 -14.68 -10.28 15.04
N ASN A 125 -15.06 -11.50 15.45
CA ASN A 125 -16.47 -11.92 15.52
C ASN A 125 -17.08 -11.92 16.94
N GLY A 126 -16.46 -11.24 17.90
CA GLY A 126 -17.10 -10.95 19.19
C GLY A 126 -18.09 -9.80 19.06
N SER A 127 -19.39 -10.08 19.17
CA SER A 127 -20.45 -9.09 19.44
C SER A 127 -20.03 -8.18 20.60
N MET A 128 -19.47 -7.01 20.29
CA MET A 128 -18.97 -6.05 21.26
C MET A 128 -20.10 -5.10 21.68
N ASP A 129 -20.35 -5.04 22.99
CA ASP A 129 -21.31 -4.15 23.62
C ASP A 129 -20.88 -2.68 23.42
N ARG A 130 -21.58 -1.97 22.54
CA ARG A 130 -21.18 -0.66 21.97
C ARG A 130 -21.35 0.56 22.91
N SER A 131 -21.56 0.38 24.22
CA SER A 131 -22.00 1.46 25.09
C SER A 131 -20.89 2.37 25.67
N GLU A 132 -19.60 2.03 25.58
CA GLU A 132 -18.55 2.73 26.36
C GLU A 132 -17.65 3.72 25.60
N ALA A 133 -17.84 3.94 24.30
CA ALA A 133 -16.89 4.74 23.47
C ALA A 133 -17.32 6.19 23.12
N GLN A 134 -18.37 6.76 23.72
CA GLN A 134 -18.97 8.02 23.22
C GLN A 134 -18.46 9.35 23.80
N SER A 135 -17.56 9.38 24.79
CA SER A 135 -17.30 10.62 25.58
C SER A 135 -16.05 11.43 25.25
N THR A 136 -15.29 11.15 24.17
CA THR A 136 -14.03 11.88 23.85
C THR A 136 -13.93 12.34 22.38
N ILE A 137 -15.07 12.68 21.79
CA ILE A 137 -15.27 12.65 20.34
C ILE A 137 -14.91 13.95 19.61
N LEU A 138 -14.82 15.13 20.24
CA LEU A 138 -14.68 16.39 19.48
C LEU A 138 -13.22 16.92 19.36
N VAL A 139 -12.43 16.87 20.43
CA VAL A 139 -11.03 17.36 20.41
C VAL A 139 -10.08 16.36 19.72
N ASN A 140 -10.36 15.05 19.86
CA ASN A 140 -9.61 14.01 19.14
C ASN A 140 -9.90 14.02 17.63
N LYS A 141 -11.08 14.45 17.18
CA LYS A 141 -11.42 14.48 15.73
C LYS A 141 -10.52 15.41 14.91
N VAL A 142 -10.11 16.55 15.46
CA VAL A 142 -9.27 17.52 14.74
C VAL A 142 -7.81 17.09 14.71
N VAL A 143 -7.29 16.57 15.84
CA VAL A 143 -5.92 16.02 15.92
C VAL A 143 -5.80 14.74 15.08
N ASP A 144 -6.85 13.94 15.01
CA ASP A 144 -6.87 12.66 14.28
C ASP A 144 -7.12 12.86 12.78
N PHE A 145 -7.96 13.82 12.36
CA PHE A 145 -8.09 14.24 10.95
C PHE A 145 -6.75 14.76 10.39
N VAL A 146 -6.03 15.55 11.18
CA VAL A 146 -4.72 16.10 10.82
C VAL A 146 -3.63 15.01 10.81
N SER A 147 -3.68 14.03 11.72
CA SER A 147 -2.85 12.83 11.65
C SER A 147 -3.16 11.99 10.40
N LYS A 148 -4.43 11.86 9.99
CA LYS A 148 -4.88 11.02 8.86
C LYS A 148 -4.45 11.57 7.49
N CYS A 149 -4.59 12.88 7.23
CA CYS A 149 -4.01 13.50 6.04
C CYS A 149 -2.46 13.46 6.04
N TRP A 150 -1.83 13.34 7.21
CA TRP A 150 -0.37 13.27 7.35
C TRP A 150 0.23 11.87 7.20
N ASN A 151 -0.54 10.79 7.41
CA ASN A 151 -0.11 9.40 7.18
C ASN A 151 -0.33 8.93 5.72
N PHE A 152 -0.84 9.81 4.87
CA PHE A 152 -1.31 9.60 3.49
C PHE A 152 -0.28 9.01 2.49
N ILE A 153 1.02 8.95 2.80
CA ILE A 153 2.07 8.47 1.86
C ILE A 153 2.63 7.10 2.25
N PHE A 154 2.36 6.63 3.48
CA PHE A 154 2.85 5.34 3.95
C PHE A 154 1.67 4.45 4.28
N THR A 155 1.61 3.30 3.61
CA THR A 155 0.60 2.27 3.86
C THR A 155 0.67 1.85 5.32
N ARG A 156 -0.32 2.30 6.10
CA ARG A 156 -0.59 1.74 7.41
C ARG A 156 -1.14 0.32 7.21
N ASN A 157 -0.46 -0.65 7.80
CA ASN A 157 -1.19 -1.80 8.33
C ASN A 157 -2.01 -1.27 9.53
N ASP A 158 -3.21 -1.79 9.72
CA ASP A 158 -4.26 -1.24 10.59
C ASP A 158 -3.75 -0.67 11.92
N ARG A 159 -4.29 0.50 12.31
CA ARG A 159 -4.04 1.10 13.62
C ARG A 159 -4.96 0.46 14.66
N GLU A 160 -4.34 0.01 15.74
CA GLU A 160 -4.97 -0.38 17.00
C GLU A 160 -5.80 0.76 17.59
N ALA A 161 -7.10 0.52 17.76
CA ALA A 161 -7.92 1.19 18.77
C ALA A 161 -8.47 0.20 19.81
N ASP A 162 -8.20 -1.10 19.67
CA ASP A 162 -8.74 -2.12 20.58
C ASP A 162 -7.64 -2.77 21.44
N PRO A 163 -7.52 -2.37 22.72
CA PRO A 163 -6.57 -2.98 23.66
C PRO A 163 -7.02 -4.37 24.18
N ALA A 164 -8.15 -4.94 23.73
CA ALA A 164 -8.81 -6.03 24.45
C ALA A 164 -8.65 -7.48 23.90
N THR A 165 -8.00 -7.72 22.75
CA THR A 165 -7.93 -9.09 22.16
C THR A 165 -6.51 -9.49 21.73
N PHE A 166 -5.56 -9.43 22.65
CA PHE A 166 -4.23 -10.01 22.42
C PHE A 166 -4.17 -11.43 22.98
N SER A 167 -4.12 -12.44 22.10
CA SER A 167 -3.52 -13.71 22.50
C SER A 167 -2.03 -13.40 22.76
N ARG A 168 -1.57 -13.65 23.98
CA ARG A 168 -0.18 -13.46 24.42
C ARG A 168 0.78 -14.49 23.80
N GLU A 169 0.33 -15.30 22.85
CA GLU A 169 1.11 -16.39 22.30
C GLU A 169 2.20 -15.82 21.37
N ALA A 170 3.45 -16.03 21.75
CA ALA A 170 4.64 -15.57 21.02
C ALA A 170 5.00 -16.47 19.82
N TYR A 171 4.17 -17.48 19.51
CA TYR A 171 4.44 -18.51 18.52
C TYR A 171 3.25 -18.71 17.57
N PRO A 172 3.48 -19.18 16.34
CA PRO A 172 2.42 -19.40 15.37
C PRO A 172 1.55 -20.58 15.78
N ILE A 173 0.25 -20.51 15.46
CA ILE A 173 -0.71 -21.59 15.70
C ILE A 173 -1.39 -22.01 14.41
N ILE A 174 -1.73 -23.29 14.29
CA ILE A 174 -2.54 -23.79 13.18
C ILE A 174 -3.97 -23.96 13.67
N ILE A 175 -4.90 -23.26 13.02
CA ILE A 175 -6.34 -23.35 13.23
C ILE A 175 -6.93 -24.16 12.08
N THR A 176 -7.81 -25.10 12.43
CA THR A 176 -8.60 -25.85 11.46
C THR A 176 -9.80 -25.00 11.02
N PRO A 177 -10.11 -24.93 9.71
CA PRO A 177 -11.33 -24.30 9.22
C PRO A 177 -12.57 -24.85 9.92
N GLU A 178 -13.48 -23.97 10.29
CA GLU A 178 -14.65 -24.31 11.10
C GLU A 178 -15.92 -24.20 10.26
N GLU A 179 -16.80 -25.18 10.41
CA GLU A 179 -18.13 -25.13 9.82
C GLU A 179 -18.91 -23.91 10.37
N PRO A 180 -19.72 -23.22 9.52
CA PRO A 180 -20.58 -22.16 10.00
C PRO A 180 -21.52 -22.66 11.09
N LYS A 181 -21.61 -21.94 12.21
CA LYS A 181 -22.45 -22.32 13.35
C LYS A 181 -23.94 -22.43 12.99
N ASP A 182 -24.35 -21.72 11.95
CA ASP A 182 -25.70 -21.68 11.42
C ASP A 182 -25.88 -22.59 10.18
N LEU A 183 -24.95 -23.48 9.84
CA LEU A 183 -25.09 -24.37 8.66
C LEU A 183 -26.41 -25.14 8.69
N GLY A 184 -26.74 -25.77 9.82
CA GLY A 184 -27.92 -26.62 9.98
C GLY A 184 -27.84 -27.87 9.11
N ASN A 185 -28.93 -28.23 8.44
CA ASN A 185 -28.98 -29.41 7.54
C ASN A 185 -28.60 -29.09 6.09
N ARG A 186 -28.02 -27.93 5.82
CA ARG A 186 -27.69 -27.46 4.47
C ARG A 186 -26.32 -27.97 4.04
N THR A 187 -26.17 -28.27 2.76
CA THR A 187 -24.84 -28.45 2.13
C THR A 187 -24.06 -27.13 2.12
N ALA A 188 -22.74 -27.17 1.89
CA ALA A 188 -21.95 -25.94 1.83
C ALA A 188 -22.39 -25.05 0.66
N LYS A 189 -22.79 -25.64 -0.47
CA LYS A 189 -23.35 -24.90 -1.61
C LYS A 189 -24.68 -24.24 -1.28
N GLU A 190 -25.61 -24.95 -0.63
CA GLU A 190 -26.90 -24.38 -0.20
C GLU A 190 -26.71 -23.27 0.83
N TYR A 191 -25.77 -23.45 1.76
CA TYR A 191 -25.40 -22.42 2.72
C TYR A 191 -24.86 -21.16 2.04
N MET A 192 -23.86 -21.31 1.15
CA MET A 192 -23.33 -20.19 0.38
C MET A 192 -24.42 -19.46 -0.42
N LYS A 193 -25.37 -20.21 -0.99
CA LYS A 193 -26.52 -19.63 -1.70
C LYS A 193 -27.44 -18.83 -0.77
N SER A 194 -27.66 -19.32 0.45
CA SER A 194 -28.50 -18.63 1.43
C SER A 194 -27.93 -17.29 1.89
N LEU A 195 -26.59 -17.14 1.86
CA LEU A 195 -25.92 -15.87 2.15
C LEU A 195 -26.27 -14.77 1.13
N GLU A 196 -26.76 -15.11 -0.06
CA GLU A 196 -27.27 -14.12 -1.02
C GLU A 196 -28.54 -13.40 -0.50
N THR A 197 -29.27 -14.03 0.43
CA THR A 197 -30.52 -13.50 0.99
C THR A 197 -30.39 -13.02 2.43
N ALA A 198 -29.45 -13.57 3.18
CA ALA A 198 -29.20 -13.25 4.58
C ALA A 198 -27.68 -13.26 4.83
N TRP A 199 -27.02 -12.14 4.51
CA TRP A 199 -25.58 -12.07 4.64
C TRP A 199 -25.15 -12.10 6.11
N ILE A 200 -24.40 -13.13 6.48
CA ILE A 200 -23.66 -13.22 7.73
C ILE A 200 -22.19 -13.28 7.33
N GLN A 201 -21.42 -12.27 7.69
CA GLN A 201 -20.01 -12.23 7.33
C GLN A 201 -19.25 -13.40 7.98
N PRO A 202 -18.72 -14.35 7.19
CA PRO A 202 -17.93 -15.46 7.73
C PRO A 202 -16.61 -14.97 8.33
N SER A 203 -16.20 -15.58 9.44
CA SER A 203 -14.81 -15.46 9.94
C SER A 203 -13.82 -16.06 8.93
N LEU A 204 -12.52 -15.78 9.07
CA LEU A 204 -11.52 -16.40 8.19
C LEU A 204 -11.58 -17.95 8.19
N PRO A 205 -11.60 -18.65 9.34
CA PRO A 205 -11.74 -20.12 9.36
C PRO A 205 -13.02 -20.59 8.65
N THR A 206 -14.15 -19.93 8.87
CA THR A 206 -15.42 -20.29 8.24
C THR A 206 -15.44 -20.00 6.74
N HIS A 207 -14.85 -18.89 6.30
CA HIS A 207 -14.68 -18.55 4.91
C HIS A 207 -13.85 -19.61 4.16
N LEU A 208 -12.71 -20.01 4.74
CA LEU A 208 -11.87 -21.06 4.18
C LEU A 208 -12.62 -22.39 4.08
N TRP A 209 -13.40 -22.74 5.12
CA TRP A 209 -14.23 -23.94 5.12
C TRP A 209 -15.27 -23.91 3.98
N ILE A 210 -16.01 -22.79 3.83
CA ILE A 210 -17.02 -22.64 2.77
C ILE A 210 -16.36 -22.83 1.40
N LEU A 211 -15.25 -22.12 1.15
CA LEU A 211 -14.54 -22.19 -0.13
C LEU A 211 -14.11 -23.62 -0.46
N THR A 212 -13.44 -24.32 0.46
CA THR A 212 -12.93 -25.66 0.17
C THR A 212 -14.03 -26.68 0.02
N THR A 213 -15.08 -26.62 0.86
CA THR A 213 -16.17 -27.59 0.82
C THR A 213 -17.01 -27.43 -0.45
N VAL A 214 -17.32 -26.19 -0.87
CA VAL A 214 -18.04 -25.91 -2.13
C VAL A 214 -17.26 -26.38 -3.36
N LEU A 215 -15.95 -26.12 -3.39
CA LEU A 215 -15.09 -26.58 -4.49
C LEU A 215 -15.03 -28.12 -4.53
N MET A 216 -14.98 -28.75 -3.36
CA MET A 216 -14.97 -30.21 -3.25
C MET A 216 -16.25 -30.88 -3.70
N GLU A 217 -17.41 -30.40 -3.24
CA GLU A 217 -18.72 -30.89 -3.68
C GLU A 217 -18.86 -30.82 -5.20
N SER A 218 -18.27 -29.79 -5.82
CA SER A 218 -18.37 -29.55 -7.26
C SER A 218 -17.39 -30.38 -8.09
N SER A 219 -16.17 -30.62 -7.58
CA SER A 219 -15.14 -31.41 -8.27
C SER A 219 -15.61 -32.83 -8.63
N ARG A 220 -16.51 -33.41 -7.82
CA ARG A 220 -17.08 -34.74 -8.02
C ARG A 220 -18.04 -34.84 -9.22
N LYS A 221 -18.46 -33.70 -9.78
CA LYS A 221 -19.43 -33.60 -10.88
C LYS A 221 -18.83 -32.89 -12.11
N SER A 222 -17.53 -33.06 -12.34
CA SER A 222 -16.71 -32.23 -13.24
C SER A 222 -17.13 -32.21 -14.71
N GLU A 223 -17.86 -33.21 -15.21
CA GLU A 223 -18.25 -33.29 -16.64
C GLU A 223 -19.46 -32.41 -17.01
N ASP A 224 -20.24 -31.93 -16.05
CA ASP A 224 -21.44 -31.12 -16.34
C ASP A 224 -21.08 -29.63 -16.50
N LEU A 225 -21.14 -29.14 -17.75
CA LEU A 225 -20.91 -27.74 -18.09
C LEU A 225 -21.88 -26.78 -17.36
N LYS A 226 -23.13 -27.18 -17.14
CA LYS A 226 -24.13 -26.36 -16.45
C LYS A 226 -23.76 -26.19 -14.98
N LEU A 227 -23.29 -27.26 -14.32
CA LEU A 227 -22.80 -27.17 -12.95
C LEU A 227 -21.57 -26.29 -12.82
N ARG A 228 -20.67 -26.33 -13.81
CA ARG A 228 -19.50 -25.46 -13.86
C ARG A 228 -19.87 -23.98 -13.96
N ILE A 229 -20.83 -23.64 -14.81
CA ILE A 229 -21.32 -22.26 -14.96
C ILE A 229 -21.94 -21.80 -13.64
N GLN A 230 -22.84 -22.60 -13.07
CA GLN A 230 -23.51 -22.28 -11.81
C GLN A 230 -22.53 -22.09 -10.65
N LEU A 231 -21.55 -22.99 -10.50
CA LEU A 231 -20.51 -22.86 -9.49
C LEU A 231 -19.74 -21.54 -9.63
N SER A 232 -19.38 -21.19 -10.87
CA SER A 232 -18.66 -19.95 -11.13
C SER A 232 -19.50 -18.74 -10.73
N GLU A 233 -20.78 -18.71 -11.08
CA GLU A 233 -21.70 -17.62 -10.73
C GLU A 233 -21.85 -17.48 -9.20
N ASP A 234 -22.10 -18.60 -8.51
CA ASP A 234 -22.25 -18.61 -7.05
C ASP A 234 -20.96 -18.13 -6.36
N LEU A 235 -19.79 -18.60 -6.80
CA LEU A 235 -18.50 -18.16 -6.25
C LEU A 235 -18.16 -16.71 -6.59
N PHE A 236 -18.54 -16.20 -7.76
CA PHE A 236 -18.35 -14.78 -8.09
C PHE A 236 -19.16 -13.89 -7.15
N LYS A 237 -20.43 -14.21 -6.91
CA LYS A 237 -21.29 -13.48 -5.98
C LYS A 237 -20.73 -13.52 -4.56
N TYR A 238 -20.40 -14.72 -4.07
CA TYR A 238 -19.80 -14.89 -2.75
C TYR A 238 -18.49 -14.11 -2.61
N THR A 239 -17.61 -14.17 -3.61
CA THR A 239 -16.33 -13.46 -3.61
C THR A 239 -16.51 -11.95 -3.67
N ALA A 240 -17.48 -11.46 -4.46
CA ALA A 240 -17.83 -10.04 -4.52
C ALA A 240 -18.30 -9.52 -3.15
N ALA A 241 -19.11 -10.30 -2.43
CA ALA A 241 -19.54 -9.97 -1.08
C ALA A 241 -18.37 -9.96 -0.08
N MET A 242 -17.58 -11.04 -0.04
CA MET A 242 -16.43 -11.18 0.87
C MET A 242 -15.35 -10.10 0.64
N SER A 243 -15.19 -9.65 -0.61
CA SER A 243 -14.12 -8.74 -1.01
C SER A 243 -14.63 -7.33 -1.33
N CYS A 244 -15.91 -7.01 -1.07
CA CYS A 244 -16.56 -5.78 -1.51
C CYS A 244 -15.79 -4.52 -1.08
N GLN A 245 -15.40 -4.43 0.19
CA GLN A 245 -14.65 -3.29 0.74
C GLN A 245 -13.28 -3.14 0.08
N ARG A 246 -12.62 -4.26 -0.27
CA ARG A 246 -11.31 -4.22 -0.94
C ARG A 246 -11.45 -3.81 -2.40
N ILE A 247 -12.47 -4.31 -3.10
CA ILE A 247 -12.79 -3.90 -4.47
C ILE A 247 -13.16 -2.41 -4.49
N LYS A 248 -14.03 -1.96 -3.57
CA LYS A 248 -14.42 -0.56 -3.40
C LYS A 248 -13.19 0.33 -3.19
N ARG A 249 -12.32 -0.03 -2.24
CA ARG A 249 -11.07 0.68 -2.00
C ARG A 249 -10.26 0.76 -3.29
N ARG A 250 -10.06 -0.33 -4.02
CA ARG A 250 -9.28 -0.32 -5.26
C ARG A 250 -9.83 0.59 -6.34
N ILE A 251 -11.16 0.68 -6.48
CA ILE A 251 -11.79 1.54 -7.49
C ILE A 251 -11.71 3.01 -7.06
N THR A 252 -12.01 3.28 -5.78
CA THR A 252 -12.18 4.63 -5.23
C THR A 252 -10.92 5.24 -4.61
N ASP A 253 -9.83 4.47 -4.50
CA ASP A 253 -8.52 4.91 -3.98
C ASP A 253 -8.02 6.13 -4.74
N LEU A 254 -7.36 7.06 -4.02
CA LEU A 254 -6.89 8.30 -4.63
C LEU A 254 -5.94 8.03 -5.80
N HIS A 255 -5.17 6.95 -5.79
CA HIS A 255 -4.27 6.60 -6.88
C HIS A 255 -4.98 5.89 -8.05
N SER A 256 -6.19 5.35 -7.83
CA SER A 256 -7.04 4.76 -8.88
C SER A 256 -7.84 5.84 -9.62
N ARG A 257 -8.34 6.86 -8.91
CA ARG A 257 -9.17 7.94 -9.46
C ARG A 257 -8.57 8.62 -10.71
N PRO A 258 -7.26 8.94 -10.78
CA PRO A 258 -6.65 9.50 -11.98
C PRO A 258 -6.79 8.60 -13.22
N PHE A 259 -6.74 7.27 -13.08
CA PHE A 259 -6.96 6.35 -14.20
C PHE A 259 -8.40 6.41 -14.70
N LEU A 260 -9.38 6.42 -13.80
CA LEU A 260 -10.79 6.50 -14.17
C LEU A 260 -11.15 7.86 -14.79
N LYS A 261 -10.78 8.97 -14.13
CA LYS A 261 -11.06 10.33 -14.61
C LYS A 261 -10.44 10.61 -15.97
N SER A 262 -9.21 10.14 -16.20
CA SER A 262 -8.53 10.32 -17.48
C SER A 262 -9.19 9.53 -18.60
N LEU A 263 -9.71 8.32 -18.34
CA LEU A 263 -10.55 7.58 -19.28
C LEU A 263 -11.82 8.37 -19.60
N GLN A 264 -12.53 8.86 -18.58
CA GLN A 264 -13.77 9.65 -18.76
C GLN A 264 -13.57 10.95 -19.53
N LYS A 265 -12.37 11.55 -19.48
CA LYS A 265 -12.03 12.77 -20.23
C LYS A 265 -11.81 12.52 -21.73
N VAL A 266 -11.60 11.28 -22.17
CA VAL A 266 -11.45 10.94 -23.59
C VAL A 266 -12.82 10.92 -24.26
N LYS A 267 -13.18 12.01 -24.94
CA LYS A 267 -14.45 12.12 -25.68
C LYS A 267 -14.38 11.55 -27.09
N ASP A 268 -13.25 11.80 -27.77
CA ASP A 268 -13.04 11.40 -29.17
C ASP A 268 -11.94 10.35 -29.27
N VAL A 269 -12.34 9.10 -29.51
CA VAL A 269 -11.38 7.98 -29.67
C VAL A 269 -10.77 8.03 -31.07
N PRO A 270 -9.44 8.14 -31.21
CA PRO A 270 -8.79 8.15 -32.53
C PRO A 270 -9.04 6.86 -33.29
N ILE A 271 -9.07 6.93 -34.62
CA ILE A 271 -9.23 5.74 -35.48
C ILE A 271 -7.93 4.91 -35.42
N PRO A 272 -7.99 3.61 -35.01
CA PRO A 272 -6.83 2.73 -34.93
C PRO A 272 -5.96 2.71 -36.18
N SER A 273 -6.51 2.57 -37.38
CA SER A 273 -5.71 2.47 -38.62
C SER A 273 -4.80 3.68 -38.88
N VAL A 274 -5.17 4.86 -38.37
CA VAL A 274 -4.39 6.10 -38.50
C VAL A 274 -3.33 6.21 -37.41
N SER A 275 -3.64 5.71 -36.20
CA SER A 275 -2.82 5.84 -35.00
C SER A 275 -1.80 4.70 -34.83
N LEU A 276 -2.22 3.49 -35.21
CA LEU A 276 -1.53 2.23 -34.95
C LEU A 276 -0.84 1.74 -36.22
N GLN A 277 0.35 2.25 -36.52
CA GLN A 277 1.37 1.49 -37.26
C GLN A 277 1.89 0.34 -36.36
N VAL A 278 1.01 -0.55 -35.91
CA VAL A 278 1.33 -1.61 -34.94
C VAL A 278 2.16 -2.66 -35.66
N SER A 279 3.47 -2.54 -35.46
CA SER A 279 4.46 -3.59 -35.64
C SER A 279 3.94 -4.90 -35.04
N LYS A 280 3.83 -5.95 -35.88
CA LYS A 280 3.55 -7.36 -35.54
C LYS A 280 2.68 -7.54 -34.29
N LEU A 281 1.35 -7.59 -34.50
CA LEU A 281 0.42 -8.13 -33.53
C LEU A 281 1.00 -9.43 -32.95
N SER A 282 1.26 -9.41 -31.64
CA SER A 282 1.52 -10.62 -30.88
C SER A 282 0.33 -11.55 -31.08
N GLU A 283 0.57 -12.75 -31.63
CA GLU A 283 -0.42 -13.82 -31.77
C GLU A 283 -0.76 -14.44 -30.41
N ASP A 284 -1.15 -13.60 -29.43
CA ASP A 284 -1.62 -14.09 -28.16
C ASP A 284 -3.04 -14.64 -28.32
N LYS A 285 -3.11 -15.94 -28.62
CA LYS A 285 -4.37 -16.68 -28.77
C LYS A 285 -5.23 -16.63 -27.52
N GLU A 286 -4.64 -16.44 -26.32
CA GLU A 286 -5.40 -16.34 -25.07
C GLU A 286 -6.11 -14.98 -24.95
N GLU A 287 -5.45 -13.89 -25.33
CA GLU A 287 -6.08 -12.56 -25.37
C GLU A 287 -7.26 -12.53 -26.36
N ALA A 288 -7.08 -13.07 -27.57
CA ALA A 288 -8.14 -13.13 -28.58
C ALA A 288 -9.31 -14.05 -28.16
N ALA A 289 -9.02 -15.14 -27.43
CA ALA A 289 -10.07 -15.99 -26.86
C ALA A 289 -10.89 -15.24 -25.79
N ASN A 290 -10.25 -14.38 -24.98
CA ASN A 290 -10.96 -13.56 -24.00
C ASN A 290 -11.84 -12.49 -24.64
N ASP A 291 -11.43 -11.90 -25.76
CA ASP A 291 -12.30 -11.01 -26.54
C ASP A 291 -13.56 -11.74 -27.00
N ASN A 292 -13.43 -12.94 -27.55
CA ASN A 292 -14.58 -13.75 -27.96
C ASN A 292 -15.49 -14.12 -26.79
N LEU A 293 -14.93 -14.45 -25.62
CA LEU A 293 -15.70 -14.72 -24.40
C LEU A 293 -16.43 -13.48 -23.90
N PHE A 294 -15.79 -12.31 -23.96
CA PHE A 294 -16.42 -11.03 -23.63
C PHE A 294 -17.63 -10.78 -24.51
N LEU A 295 -17.48 -10.90 -25.84
CA LEU A 295 -18.57 -10.70 -26.79
C LEU A 295 -19.72 -11.67 -26.54
N LYS A 296 -19.43 -12.97 -26.39
CA LYS A 296 -20.46 -13.99 -26.11
C LYS A 296 -21.19 -13.70 -24.80
N PHE A 297 -20.48 -13.27 -23.76
CA PHE A 297 -21.08 -12.93 -22.47
C PHE A 297 -22.01 -11.73 -22.57
N ILE A 298 -21.59 -10.65 -23.23
CA ILE A 298 -22.45 -9.46 -23.43
C ILE A 298 -23.72 -9.82 -24.22
N SER A 299 -23.59 -10.63 -25.27
CA SER A 299 -24.73 -11.05 -26.09
C SER A 299 -25.72 -11.94 -25.33
N ALA A 300 -25.21 -12.81 -24.44
CA ALA A 300 -26.04 -13.75 -23.69
C ALA A 300 -26.66 -13.15 -22.42
N SER A 301 -26.11 -12.07 -21.87
CA SER A 301 -26.55 -11.53 -20.58
C SER A 301 -27.82 -10.69 -20.69
N ASP A 302 -28.95 -11.22 -20.18
CA ASP A 302 -30.21 -10.49 -20.08
C ASP A 302 -30.11 -9.26 -19.20
N LYS A 303 -29.26 -9.31 -18.18
CA LYS A 303 -29.00 -8.19 -17.29
C LYS A 303 -28.39 -7.01 -18.05
N LEU A 304 -27.29 -7.26 -18.79
CA LEU A 304 -26.64 -6.22 -19.59
C LEU A 304 -27.61 -5.65 -20.64
N LYS A 305 -28.46 -6.49 -21.25
CA LYS A 305 -29.53 -6.05 -22.18
C LYS A 305 -30.55 -5.13 -21.51
N ALA A 306 -31.09 -5.52 -20.37
CA ALA A 306 -32.06 -4.72 -19.62
C ALA A 306 -31.48 -3.36 -19.21
N ASP A 307 -30.18 -3.34 -18.92
CA ASP A 307 -29.41 -2.16 -18.57
C ASP A 307 -29.00 -1.29 -19.77
N GLY A 308 -29.31 -1.71 -21.00
CA GLY A 308 -29.05 -0.95 -22.23
C GLY A 308 -27.61 -1.02 -22.74
N ILE A 309 -26.74 -1.84 -22.16
CA ILE A 309 -25.32 -1.93 -22.55
C ILE A 309 -25.16 -2.43 -24.00
N PRO A 310 -25.88 -3.46 -24.48
CA PRO A 310 -25.83 -3.91 -25.87
C PRO A 310 -26.26 -2.84 -26.90
N ILE A 311 -27.09 -1.88 -26.50
CA ILE A 311 -27.52 -0.78 -27.38
C ILE A 311 -26.35 0.16 -27.70
N LEU A 312 -25.38 0.27 -26.80
CA LEU A 312 -24.13 1.01 -27.03
C LEU A 312 -23.19 0.32 -28.03
N ILE A 313 -23.54 -0.89 -28.49
CA ILE A 313 -22.67 -1.74 -29.30
C ILE A 313 -23.39 -2.30 -30.53
N ALA A 314 -24.10 -1.44 -31.26
CA ALA A 314 -24.75 -1.82 -32.51
C ALA A 314 -23.76 -2.45 -33.52
N SER A 315 -22.54 -1.91 -33.63
CA SER A 315 -21.52 -2.45 -34.53
C SER A 315 -20.88 -3.75 -34.02
N VAL A 316 -20.78 -3.94 -32.70
CA VAL A 316 -20.27 -5.20 -32.12
C VAL A 316 -21.31 -6.31 -32.09
N THR A 317 -22.60 -5.98 -31.98
CA THR A 317 -23.69 -6.95 -32.18
C THR A 317 -23.67 -7.49 -33.61
N ASN A 318 -23.31 -6.65 -34.59
CA ASN A 318 -23.04 -7.09 -35.95
C ASN A 318 -21.80 -8.00 -36.06
N LEU A 319 -20.75 -7.76 -35.27
CA LEU A 319 -19.59 -8.68 -35.19
C LEU A 319 -19.95 -10.02 -34.57
N LEU A 320 -20.88 -10.04 -33.60
CA LEU A 320 -21.38 -11.27 -32.98
C LEU A 320 -22.17 -12.13 -33.96
N ASN A 321 -23.07 -11.52 -34.74
CA ASN A 321 -23.80 -12.23 -35.81
C ASN A 321 -22.87 -12.84 -36.86
N LEU A 322 -21.68 -12.25 -37.06
CA LEU A 322 -20.64 -12.79 -37.95
C LEU A 322 -19.79 -13.89 -37.27
N ALA A 323 -19.59 -13.80 -35.96
CA ALA A 323 -18.77 -14.73 -35.18
C ALA A 323 -19.45 -16.09 -34.89
N GLU A 324 -20.77 -16.20 -35.05
CA GLU A 324 -21.48 -17.48 -34.97
C GLU A 324 -21.14 -18.43 -36.13
N LEU A 325 -20.58 -17.92 -37.23
CA LEU A 325 -20.26 -18.69 -38.44
C LEU A 325 -18.80 -19.15 -38.52
N ASP A 326 -17.85 -18.45 -37.89
CA ASP A 326 -16.44 -18.83 -37.75
C ASP A 326 -15.75 -17.87 -36.74
N PRO A 327 -14.61 -18.23 -36.10
CA PRO A 327 -13.87 -17.29 -35.28
C PRO A 327 -13.57 -16.04 -36.12
N PRO A 328 -14.00 -14.84 -35.66
CA PRO A 328 -14.02 -13.67 -36.52
C PRO A 328 -12.60 -13.37 -37.00
N SER A 329 -12.42 -13.37 -38.32
CA SER A 329 -11.14 -12.98 -38.95
C SER A 329 -10.81 -11.51 -38.68
N SER A 330 -11.80 -10.72 -38.29
CA SER A 330 -11.68 -9.32 -37.89
C SER A 330 -11.46 -9.17 -36.38
N PRO A 331 -10.54 -8.29 -35.93
CA PRO A 331 -10.35 -7.99 -34.51
C PRO A 331 -11.56 -7.27 -33.91
N THR A 332 -11.90 -7.58 -32.66
CA THR A 332 -12.97 -6.94 -31.87
C THR A 332 -12.80 -5.42 -31.76
N TYR A 333 -11.55 -4.94 -31.72
CA TYR A 333 -11.21 -3.53 -31.71
C TYR A 333 -10.68 -3.09 -33.08
N ASN A 334 -11.45 -2.25 -33.78
CA ASN A 334 -11.11 -1.72 -35.10
C ASN A 334 -11.71 -0.31 -35.30
N ASP A 335 -11.51 0.27 -36.49
CA ASP A 335 -11.97 1.61 -36.86
C ASP A 335 -13.46 1.86 -36.66
N LYS A 336 -14.30 0.83 -36.77
CA LYS A 336 -15.75 0.94 -36.60
C LYS A 336 -16.18 0.77 -35.15
N THR A 337 -15.42 0.02 -34.34
CA THR A 337 -15.83 -0.37 -32.98
C THR A 337 -15.09 0.39 -31.89
N CYS A 338 -14.07 1.19 -32.22
CA CYS A 338 -13.18 1.78 -31.23
C CYS A 338 -13.89 2.73 -30.24
N ASN A 339 -14.86 3.52 -30.73
CA ASN A 339 -15.63 4.43 -29.90
C ASN A 339 -16.67 3.67 -29.06
N GLU A 340 -17.42 2.74 -29.66
CA GLU A 340 -18.38 1.88 -28.95
C GLU A 340 -17.70 1.11 -27.81
N PHE A 341 -16.52 0.53 -28.07
CA PHE A 341 -15.74 -0.18 -27.08
C PHE A 341 -15.35 0.70 -25.89
N HIS A 342 -14.97 1.96 -26.14
CA HIS A 342 -14.64 2.92 -25.09
C HIS A 342 -15.85 3.26 -24.22
N GLN A 343 -17.01 3.51 -24.84
CA GLN A 343 -18.25 3.80 -24.11
C GLN A 343 -18.68 2.60 -23.24
N VAL A 344 -18.57 1.38 -23.76
CA VAL A 344 -18.87 0.15 -23.01
C VAL A 344 -17.92 -0.01 -21.81
N LEU A 345 -16.63 0.29 -21.98
CA LEU A 345 -15.67 0.26 -20.87
C LEU A 345 -16.08 1.24 -19.76
N LEU A 346 -16.42 2.49 -20.11
CA LEU A 346 -16.83 3.51 -19.14
C LEU A 346 -18.12 3.11 -18.41
N GLU A 347 -19.12 2.64 -19.15
CA GLU A 347 -20.41 2.22 -18.60
C GLU A 347 -20.27 1.01 -17.66
N LEU A 348 -19.42 0.04 -18.02
CA LEU A 348 -19.13 -1.10 -17.15
C LEU A 348 -18.39 -0.69 -15.87
N LEU A 349 -17.45 0.24 -15.95
CA LEU A 349 -16.73 0.76 -14.79
C LEU A 349 -17.67 1.49 -13.83
N ASP A 350 -18.49 2.40 -14.35
CA ASP A 350 -19.45 3.18 -13.55
C ASP A 350 -20.45 2.27 -12.83
N ARG A 351 -21.07 1.33 -13.57
CA ARG A 351 -22.03 0.39 -12.99
C ARG A 351 -21.40 -0.58 -12.00
N PHE A 352 -20.16 -1.00 -12.24
CA PHE A 352 -19.44 -1.85 -11.30
C PHE A 352 -19.11 -1.08 -10.01
N GLU A 353 -18.62 0.16 -10.10
CA GLU A 353 -18.41 1.04 -8.93
C GLU A 353 -19.71 1.19 -8.14
N ALA A 354 -20.81 1.55 -8.81
CA ALA A 354 -22.11 1.72 -8.16
C ALA A 354 -22.64 0.43 -7.52
N ALA A 355 -22.46 -0.73 -8.17
CA ALA A 355 -22.87 -2.02 -7.62
C ALA A 355 -22.05 -2.40 -6.37
N VAL A 356 -20.73 -2.18 -6.42
CA VAL A 356 -19.83 -2.42 -5.27
C VAL A 356 -20.13 -1.47 -4.11
N ASP A 357 -20.45 -0.21 -4.39
CA ASP A 357 -20.85 0.76 -3.38
C ASP A 357 -22.15 0.37 -2.69
N ARG A 358 -23.19 0.04 -3.46
CA ARG A 358 -24.45 -0.50 -2.92
C ARG A 358 -24.20 -1.75 -2.09
N LEU A 359 -23.34 -2.64 -2.56
CA LEU A 359 -23.00 -3.86 -1.85
C LEU A 359 -22.32 -3.56 -0.50
N CYS A 360 -21.36 -2.63 -0.46
CA CYS A 360 -20.73 -2.24 0.80
C CYS A 360 -21.71 -1.63 1.80
N VAL A 361 -22.72 -0.89 1.33
CA VAL A 361 -23.79 -0.35 2.19
C VAL A 361 -24.66 -1.48 2.75
N LEU A 362 -25.11 -2.40 1.88
CA LEU A 362 -25.99 -3.51 2.27
C LEU A 362 -25.31 -4.51 3.23
N LEU A 363 -24.00 -4.70 3.13
CA LEU A 363 -23.25 -5.65 3.98
C LEU A 363 -22.80 -5.05 5.32
N ASN A 364 -22.92 -3.73 5.50
CA ASN A 364 -22.66 -3.04 6.77
C ASN A 364 -23.97 -2.42 7.28
N PRO A 365 -24.93 -3.20 7.80
CA PRO A 365 -26.29 -2.75 8.09
C PRO A 365 -26.39 -1.85 9.34
N GLY A 366 -25.35 -1.07 9.65
CA GLY A 366 -25.09 -0.39 10.92
C GLY A 366 -26.24 0.40 11.53
N ASP A 367 -27.30 0.73 10.78
CA ASP A 367 -28.59 1.24 11.29
C ASP A 367 -29.80 0.95 10.35
N GLN A 368 -29.66 0.12 9.31
CA GLN A 368 -30.76 -0.18 8.37
C GLN A 368 -31.26 -1.61 8.57
N LEU A 369 -32.22 -1.76 9.50
CA LEU A 369 -32.64 -3.03 10.09
C LEU A 369 -33.31 -4.03 9.13
N GLU A 370 -33.65 -3.63 7.91
CA GLU A 370 -34.29 -4.51 6.92
C GLU A 370 -33.78 -4.23 5.51
N ALA A 371 -32.50 -4.52 5.25
CA ALA A 371 -32.07 -4.70 3.87
C ALA A 371 -32.95 -5.81 3.24
N LEU A 372 -33.80 -5.43 2.28
CA LEU A 372 -34.68 -6.37 1.58
C LEU A 372 -33.81 -7.45 0.92
N PRO A 373 -34.00 -8.75 1.21
CA PRO A 373 -33.20 -9.83 0.62
C PRO A 373 -33.09 -9.77 -0.91
N SER A 374 -34.15 -9.31 -1.58
CA SER A 374 -34.17 -9.09 -3.03
C SER A 374 -33.17 -8.02 -3.50
N GLN A 375 -32.96 -6.95 -2.73
CA GLN A 375 -31.98 -5.91 -3.06
C GLN A 375 -30.55 -6.45 -2.97
N LEU A 376 -30.25 -7.28 -1.96
CA LEU A 376 -28.94 -7.92 -1.83
C LEU A 376 -28.67 -8.87 -3.00
N VAL A 377 -29.61 -9.77 -3.31
CA VAL A 377 -29.50 -10.70 -4.45
C VAL A 377 -29.28 -9.94 -5.77
N ASN A 378 -30.04 -8.87 -6.00
CA ASN A 378 -29.90 -8.05 -7.19
C ASN A 378 -28.54 -7.36 -7.25
N THR A 379 -28.09 -6.78 -6.15
CA THR A 379 -26.79 -6.07 -6.08
C THR A 379 -25.60 -7.03 -6.22
N LEU A 380 -25.69 -8.24 -5.65
CA LEU A 380 -24.70 -9.30 -5.86
C LEU A 380 -24.65 -9.74 -7.33
N THR A 381 -25.81 -9.86 -7.96
CA THR A 381 -25.92 -10.19 -9.38
C THR A 381 -25.34 -9.07 -10.26
N ASP A 382 -25.63 -7.80 -9.95
CA ASP A 382 -25.01 -6.64 -10.61
C ASP A 382 -23.48 -6.71 -10.51
N ALA A 383 -22.93 -6.81 -9.30
CA ALA A 383 -21.50 -6.87 -9.07
C ALA A 383 -20.85 -8.06 -9.79
N GLN A 384 -21.52 -9.21 -9.79
CA GLN A 384 -21.07 -10.41 -10.50
C GLN A 384 -21.01 -10.19 -12.02
N VAL A 385 -22.09 -9.68 -12.61
CA VAL A 385 -22.21 -9.48 -14.06
C VAL A 385 -21.22 -8.43 -14.56
N TYR A 386 -21.17 -7.25 -13.94
CA TYR A 386 -20.28 -6.18 -14.37
C TYR A 386 -18.80 -6.52 -14.09
N GLY A 387 -18.50 -7.10 -12.92
CA GLY A 387 -17.15 -7.52 -12.58
C GLY A 387 -16.61 -8.60 -13.52
N TYR A 388 -17.46 -9.56 -13.93
CA TYR A 388 -17.08 -10.58 -14.90
C TYR A 388 -16.91 -10.02 -16.32
N ALA A 389 -17.76 -9.09 -16.77
CA ALA A 389 -17.58 -8.39 -18.05
C ALA A 389 -16.24 -7.64 -18.09
N LEU A 390 -15.92 -6.88 -17.04
CA LEU A 390 -14.65 -6.18 -16.90
C LEU A 390 -13.47 -7.15 -16.86
N LEU A 391 -13.60 -8.32 -16.20
CA LEU A 391 -12.57 -9.36 -16.22
C LEU A 391 -12.26 -9.84 -17.63
N ARG A 392 -13.29 -10.14 -18.43
CA ARG A 392 -13.10 -10.59 -19.81
C ARG A 392 -12.47 -9.51 -20.67
N MET A 393 -12.91 -8.27 -20.51
CA MET A 393 -12.33 -7.11 -21.19
C MET A 393 -10.85 -6.92 -20.81
N ALA A 394 -10.50 -6.97 -19.52
CA ALA A 394 -9.16 -6.73 -19.01
C ALA A 394 -8.11 -7.78 -19.45
N ARG A 395 -8.57 -8.98 -19.83
CA ARG A 395 -7.74 -10.06 -20.40
C ARG A 395 -7.73 -10.07 -21.93
N GLY A 396 -8.58 -9.24 -22.54
CA GLY A 396 -8.81 -9.19 -23.97
C GLY A 396 -7.72 -8.42 -24.73
N GLN A 397 -7.49 -8.81 -25.98
CA GLN A 397 -6.57 -8.11 -26.88
C GLN A 397 -7.13 -6.71 -27.21
N ALA A 398 -8.45 -6.61 -27.37
CA ALA A 398 -9.17 -5.38 -27.66
C ALA A 398 -8.88 -4.27 -26.65
N PHE A 399 -8.90 -4.59 -25.35
CA PHE A 399 -8.62 -3.60 -24.31
C PHE A 399 -7.18 -3.09 -24.36
N ARG A 400 -6.21 -3.99 -24.55
CA ARG A 400 -4.81 -3.60 -24.68
C ARG A 400 -4.59 -2.70 -25.90
N LEU A 401 -5.17 -3.04 -27.05
CA LEU A 401 -5.11 -2.21 -28.26
C LEU A 401 -5.81 -0.86 -28.07
N HIS A 402 -6.96 -0.85 -27.38
CA HIS A 402 -7.69 0.36 -27.05
C HIS A 402 -6.83 1.33 -26.23
N ILE A 403 -6.28 0.89 -25.11
CA ILE A 403 -5.43 1.72 -24.24
C ILE A 403 -4.16 2.17 -24.98
N GLN A 404 -3.61 1.36 -25.90
CA GLN A 404 -2.49 1.79 -26.75
C GLN A 404 -2.89 2.92 -27.68
N ASN A 405 -4.06 2.79 -28.32
CA ASN A 405 -4.59 3.78 -29.25
C ASN A 405 -4.88 5.13 -28.58
N ILE A 406 -5.48 5.12 -27.39
CA ILE A 406 -5.78 6.36 -26.63
C ILE A 406 -4.64 6.81 -25.71
N GLY A 407 -3.52 6.08 -25.68
CA GLY A 407 -2.40 6.32 -24.78
C GLY A 407 -1.88 7.77 -24.78
N PRO A 408 -1.71 8.45 -25.93
CA PRO A 408 -1.31 9.86 -25.97
C PRO A 408 -2.30 10.80 -25.27
N LEU A 409 -3.62 10.52 -25.36
CA LEU A 409 -4.66 11.32 -24.70
C LEU A 409 -4.66 11.07 -23.19
N LEU A 410 -4.48 9.81 -22.77
CA LEU A 410 -4.43 9.42 -21.37
C LEU A 410 -3.32 10.13 -20.60
N ILE A 411 -2.12 10.30 -21.18
CA ILE A 411 -1.01 11.00 -20.51
C ILE A 411 -1.42 12.42 -20.11
N ASN A 412 -2.00 13.17 -21.05
CA ASN A 412 -2.38 14.56 -20.81
C ASN A 412 -3.48 14.67 -19.75
N HIS A 413 -4.50 13.83 -19.84
CA HIS A 413 -5.60 13.83 -18.88
C HIS A 413 -5.21 13.30 -17.50
N PHE A 414 -4.30 12.32 -17.44
CA PHE A 414 -3.83 11.77 -16.18
C PHE A 414 -3.12 12.81 -15.35
N HIS A 415 -2.20 13.57 -15.95
CA HIS A 415 -1.50 14.65 -15.24
C HIS A 415 -2.44 15.79 -14.83
N ALA A 416 -3.41 16.15 -15.68
CA ALA A 416 -4.41 17.14 -15.33
C ALA A 416 -5.28 16.68 -14.14
N SER A 417 -5.75 15.44 -14.15
CA SER A 417 -6.55 14.87 -13.06
C SER A 417 -5.77 14.67 -11.77
N ALA A 418 -4.50 14.29 -11.84
CA ALA A 418 -3.64 14.20 -10.66
C ALA A 418 -3.43 15.59 -10.02
N ALA A 419 -3.26 16.63 -10.85
CA ALA A 419 -3.13 18.01 -10.36
C ALA A 419 -4.43 18.55 -9.73
N GLU A 420 -5.59 18.22 -10.30
CA GLU A 420 -6.91 18.57 -9.74
C GLU A 420 -7.13 17.93 -8.35
N ASP A 421 -6.71 16.67 -8.18
CA ASP A 421 -6.84 15.97 -6.89
C ASP A 421 -5.81 16.45 -5.85
N ASP A 422 -4.61 16.86 -6.26
CA ASP A 422 -3.64 17.54 -5.39
C ASP A 422 -4.17 18.91 -4.92
N GLU A 423 -4.90 19.63 -5.77
CA GLU A 423 -5.55 20.89 -5.41
C GLU A 423 -6.72 20.67 -4.43
N TRP A 424 -7.46 19.57 -4.56
CA TRP A 424 -8.51 19.17 -3.60
C TRP A 424 -7.96 18.78 -2.22
N LEU A 425 -6.71 18.32 -2.15
CA LEU A 425 -5.99 18.13 -0.89
C LEU A 425 -5.46 19.45 -0.31
N GLY A 426 -5.44 20.53 -1.10
CA GLY A 426 -5.30 21.90 -0.61
C GLY A 426 -6.58 22.37 0.06
N GLU A 427 -6.47 23.20 1.10
CA GLU A 427 -7.65 23.72 1.82
C GLU A 427 -8.68 24.33 0.84
N PRO A 428 -10.00 24.14 1.09
CA PRO A 428 -11.04 24.62 0.20
C PRO A 428 -10.87 26.12 -0.10
N LYS A 429 -10.94 26.50 -1.38
CA LYS A 429 -10.93 27.91 -1.79
C LYS A 429 -12.21 28.59 -1.28
N GLU A 430 -12.08 29.34 -0.19
CA GLU A 430 -13.12 30.25 0.29
C GLU A 430 -13.26 31.40 -0.73
N GLY A 431 -14.27 31.33 -1.60
CA GLY A 431 -14.53 32.40 -2.57
C GLY A 431 -15.75 32.25 -3.47
N GLU A 432 -16.34 31.06 -3.63
CA GLU A 432 -17.46 30.85 -4.59
C GLU A 432 -18.71 30.21 -3.96
N LEU A 433 -19.06 30.61 -2.74
CA LEU A 433 -20.33 30.23 -2.13
C LEU A 433 -21.13 31.45 -1.65
N GLU A 434 -21.42 32.35 -2.58
CA GLU A 434 -22.56 33.24 -2.44
C GLU A 434 -23.53 32.99 -3.58
N ASP A 435 -24.79 32.78 -3.19
CA ASP A 435 -26.01 32.74 -4.02
C ASP A 435 -26.40 31.42 -4.70
N SER A 436 -26.81 30.41 -3.91
CA SER A 436 -28.08 29.71 -4.20
C SER A 436 -28.73 29.09 -2.96
N LYS A 437 -30.04 29.23 -2.88
CA LYS A 437 -30.93 28.74 -1.81
C LYS A 437 -31.05 27.22 -1.80
N LEU A 438 -30.31 26.53 -0.93
CA LEU A 438 -30.61 25.17 -0.46
C LEU A 438 -30.02 25.01 0.95
N LYS A 439 -30.75 25.44 1.99
CA LYS A 439 -30.29 25.40 3.39
C LYS A 439 -30.89 24.28 4.25
N ASP A 440 -31.77 23.43 3.71
CA ASP A 440 -32.48 22.44 4.53
C ASP A 440 -32.09 20.96 4.30
N GLU A 441 -31.21 20.65 3.34
CA GLU A 441 -30.76 19.26 3.10
C GLU A 441 -29.30 18.98 3.50
N ALA A 442 -28.46 20.02 3.67
CA ALA A 442 -27.04 19.85 3.98
C ALA A 442 -26.73 19.53 5.46
N ALA A 443 -27.70 19.67 6.37
CA ALA A 443 -27.48 19.42 7.81
C ALA A 443 -27.66 17.96 8.23
N ARG A 444 -28.09 17.06 7.34
CA ARG A 444 -28.31 15.62 7.65
C ARG A 444 -27.23 14.66 7.16
N ASP A 445 -26.33 15.10 6.29
CA ASP A 445 -25.40 14.20 5.59
C ASP A 445 -23.93 14.28 6.07
N GLU A 446 -23.60 15.18 7.01
CA GLU A 446 -22.21 15.30 7.51
C GLU A 446 -21.83 14.24 8.57
N ASN A 447 -22.77 13.42 9.04
CA ASN A 447 -22.52 12.42 10.10
C ASN A 447 -22.01 11.07 9.60
N LEU A 448 -21.97 10.82 8.28
CA LEU A 448 -21.62 9.53 7.67
C LEU A 448 -20.25 9.51 6.97
N LYS A 449 -19.33 10.44 7.31
CA LYS A 449 -17.94 10.34 6.82
C LYS A 449 -17.26 9.12 7.41
N ASP A 450 -17.26 8.06 6.59
CA ASP A 450 -16.56 6.79 6.67
C ASP A 450 -15.09 7.00 7.11
N LYS A 451 -14.83 6.86 8.40
CA LYS A 451 -13.56 7.20 9.06
C LYS A 451 -12.52 6.09 8.97
N ASP A 452 -12.93 4.89 8.60
CA ASP A 452 -12.09 3.69 8.60
C ASP A 452 -11.68 3.26 7.17
N LEU A 453 -12.32 3.80 6.13
CA LEU A 453 -12.04 3.43 4.74
C LEU A 453 -10.89 4.22 4.06
N LYS A 454 -10.43 5.35 4.63
CA LYS A 454 -9.42 6.22 4.00
C LYS A 454 -7.95 5.87 4.29
N ASP A 455 -7.66 4.95 5.22
CA ASP A 455 -6.31 4.79 5.81
C ASP A 455 -5.46 3.66 5.21
N ILE A 456 -5.88 2.99 4.13
CA ILE A 456 -5.14 1.87 3.52
C ILE A 456 -5.08 2.02 2.00
N SER A 457 -4.05 2.71 1.52
CA SER A 457 -3.74 2.66 0.10
C SER A 457 -3.25 1.27 -0.29
N ASP A 458 -3.78 0.71 -1.37
CA ASP A 458 -3.29 -0.56 -1.90
C ASP A 458 -1.86 -0.36 -2.46
N LYS A 459 -0.86 -1.02 -1.86
CA LYS A 459 0.56 -0.91 -2.27
C LYS A 459 0.76 -1.19 -3.76
N GLU A 460 -0.07 -2.05 -4.35
CA GLU A 460 -0.02 -2.35 -5.78
C GLU A 460 -0.48 -1.14 -6.61
N LEU A 461 -1.51 -0.40 -6.18
CA LEU A 461 -1.95 0.85 -6.80
C LEU A 461 -0.89 1.94 -6.68
N THR A 462 -0.29 2.12 -5.50
CA THR A 462 0.81 3.08 -5.31
C THR A 462 1.98 2.77 -6.24
N THR A 463 2.34 1.49 -6.37
CA THR A 463 3.39 1.05 -7.29
C THR A 463 3.05 1.39 -8.75
N LEU A 464 1.80 1.18 -9.16
CA LEU A 464 1.33 1.58 -10.50
C LEU A 464 1.43 3.09 -10.71
N LEU A 465 1.01 3.89 -9.72
CA LEU A 465 1.09 5.34 -9.81
C LEU A 465 2.54 5.86 -9.85
N CYS A 466 3.41 5.38 -8.97
CA CYS A 466 4.82 5.77 -8.98
C CYS A 466 5.48 5.48 -10.33
N ASN A 467 5.12 4.34 -10.94
CA ASN A 467 5.59 4.01 -12.29
C ASN A 467 5.08 4.99 -13.36
N VAL A 468 3.94 5.65 -13.14
CA VAL A 468 3.37 6.66 -14.04
C VAL A 468 3.96 8.05 -13.79
N LEU A 469 4.09 8.47 -12.54
CA LEU A 469 4.63 9.79 -12.18
C LEU A 469 6.11 9.95 -12.56
N LEU A 470 6.86 8.85 -12.61
CA LEU A 470 8.26 8.83 -13.03
C LEU A 470 8.44 8.73 -14.56
N LEU A 471 7.37 8.81 -15.35
CA LEU A 471 7.47 8.73 -16.80
C LEU A 471 7.90 10.06 -17.40
N ASP A 472 8.93 9.99 -18.23
CA ASP A 472 9.27 11.03 -19.19
C ASP A 472 8.16 11.16 -20.25
N LYS A 473 7.87 12.39 -20.70
CA LYS A 473 6.82 12.71 -21.69
C LYS A 473 7.07 12.08 -23.07
N GLY A 474 8.22 11.45 -23.30
CA GLY A 474 8.57 10.77 -24.54
C GLY A 474 7.80 9.46 -24.82
N LYS A 475 8.01 8.88 -26.01
CA LYS A 475 7.35 7.63 -26.48
C LYS A 475 7.46 6.46 -25.50
N ARG A 476 8.56 6.36 -24.74
CA ARG A 476 8.74 5.32 -23.71
C ARG A 476 7.79 5.49 -22.51
N GLY A 477 7.37 6.72 -22.22
CA GLY A 477 6.35 7.01 -21.22
C GLY A 477 5.00 6.40 -21.60
N SER A 478 4.53 6.66 -22.81
CA SER A 478 3.22 6.17 -23.29
C SER A 478 3.07 4.65 -23.14
N GLN A 479 4.06 3.86 -23.55
CA GLN A 479 3.97 2.39 -23.44
C GLN A 479 3.89 1.90 -21.99
N LYS A 480 4.63 2.53 -21.07
CA LYS A 480 4.58 2.19 -19.65
C LYS A 480 3.23 2.58 -19.05
N LEU A 481 2.70 3.75 -19.40
CA LEU A 481 1.37 4.18 -18.97
C LEU A 481 0.31 3.18 -19.41
N THR A 482 0.31 2.78 -20.69
CA THR A 482 -0.64 1.78 -21.19
C THR A 482 -0.60 0.49 -20.38
N LYS A 483 0.60 -0.02 -20.06
CA LYS A 483 0.73 -1.20 -19.20
C LYS A 483 0.16 -0.95 -17.80
N SER A 484 0.31 0.25 -17.24
CA SER A 484 -0.26 0.61 -15.95
C SER A 484 -1.79 0.58 -15.95
N TYR A 485 -2.47 1.05 -17.01
CA TYR A 485 -3.94 0.94 -17.12
C TYR A 485 -4.41 -0.51 -17.20
N VAL A 486 -3.68 -1.35 -17.94
CA VAL A 486 -3.99 -2.78 -18.03
C VAL A 486 -3.87 -3.44 -16.67
N HIS A 487 -2.75 -3.23 -15.98
CA HIS A 487 -2.55 -3.77 -14.63
C HIS A 487 -3.53 -3.19 -13.61
N TRP A 488 -3.89 -1.91 -13.72
CA TRP A 488 -4.89 -1.27 -12.87
C TRP A 488 -6.25 -1.96 -12.98
N LEU A 489 -6.75 -2.16 -14.20
CA LEU A 489 -8.03 -2.84 -14.39
C LEU A 489 -7.98 -4.30 -13.93
N GLN A 490 -6.89 -5.00 -14.24
CA GLN A 490 -6.66 -6.38 -13.78
C GLN A 490 -6.61 -6.48 -12.25
N LEU A 491 -6.09 -5.45 -11.57
CA LEU A 491 -6.05 -5.37 -10.11
C LEU A 491 -7.45 -5.19 -9.51
N ILE A 492 -8.30 -4.37 -10.13
CA ILE A 492 -9.71 -4.18 -9.74
C ILE A 492 -10.47 -5.52 -9.78
N VAL A 493 -10.29 -6.30 -10.85
CA VAL A 493 -10.98 -7.59 -11.04
C VAL A 493 -10.18 -8.82 -10.57
N ALA A 494 -9.12 -8.64 -9.78
CA ALA A 494 -8.21 -9.72 -9.41
C ALA A 494 -8.89 -10.88 -8.65
N HIS A 495 -9.87 -10.58 -7.81
CA HIS A 495 -10.64 -11.60 -7.08
C HIS A 495 -11.51 -12.45 -8.02
N PHE A 496 -12.09 -11.83 -9.05
CA PHE A 496 -12.86 -12.54 -10.07
C PHE A 496 -11.93 -13.43 -10.91
N ASN A 497 -10.76 -12.93 -11.29
CA ASN A 497 -9.76 -13.75 -11.96
C ASN A 497 -9.38 -14.99 -11.13
N ALA A 498 -9.24 -14.84 -9.81
CA ALA A 498 -8.94 -15.94 -8.93
C ALA A 498 -10.04 -17.02 -8.91
N VAL A 499 -11.32 -16.62 -8.84
CA VAL A 499 -12.46 -17.55 -8.97
C VAL A 499 -12.35 -18.36 -10.26
N GLU A 500 -12.11 -17.70 -11.40
CA GLU A 500 -12.01 -18.38 -12.68
C GLU A 500 -10.86 -19.39 -12.73
N ILE A 501 -9.68 -19.02 -12.23
CA ILE A 501 -8.52 -19.91 -12.19
C ILE A 501 -8.83 -21.16 -11.36
N ILE A 502 -9.42 -20.99 -10.17
CA ILE A 502 -9.73 -22.10 -9.27
C ILE A 502 -10.83 -22.98 -9.85
N VAL A 503 -11.94 -22.41 -10.32
CA VAL A 503 -13.03 -23.19 -10.94
C VAL A 503 -12.54 -23.96 -12.16
N LYS A 504 -11.75 -23.31 -13.03
CA LYS A 504 -11.15 -23.98 -14.20
C LYS A 504 -10.21 -25.10 -13.79
N TYR A 505 -9.46 -24.94 -12.71
CA TYR A 505 -8.57 -25.97 -12.21
C TYR A 505 -9.35 -27.16 -11.63
N VAL A 506 -10.20 -26.92 -10.64
CA VAL A 506 -10.96 -27.93 -9.89
C VAL A 506 -11.91 -28.72 -10.79
N MET A 507 -12.51 -28.09 -11.81
CA MET A 507 -13.40 -28.75 -12.77
C MET A 507 -12.66 -29.36 -13.97
N SER A 508 -11.33 -29.29 -14.04
CA SER A 508 -10.57 -29.89 -15.14
C SER A 508 -10.18 -31.33 -14.84
N SER A 509 -9.98 -32.13 -15.89
CA SER A 509 -9.35 -33.47 -15.79
C SER A 509 -7.92 -33.45 -15.22
N LYS A 510 -7.34 -32.26 -15.06
CA LYS A 510 -6.03 -32.08 -14.43
C LYS A 510 -6.13 -31.95 -12.91
N PHE A 511 -7.33 -31.84 -12.34
CA PHE A 511 -7.56 -31.97 -10.89
C PHE A 511 -7.59 -33.46 -10.56
N ARG A 512 -6.49 -33.97 -10.00
CA ARG A 512 -6.29 -35.39 -9.70
C ARG A 512 -6.43 -35.70 -8.22
N HIS A 513 -7.04 -34.79 -7.46
CA HIS A 513 -7.14 -34.85 -6.02
C HIS A 513 -8.52 -35.34 -5.59
N HIS A 514 -8.58 -36.09 -4.50
CA HIS A 514 -9.82 -36.63 -3.92
C HIS A 514 -10.49 -35.65 -2.96
N GLY A 515 -9.69 -34.73 -2.43
CA GLY A 515 -10.00 -33.76 -1.41
C GLY A 515 -9.23 -32.45 -1.63
N ILE A 516 -9.75 -31.38 -1.05
CA ILE A 516 -9.05 -30.13 -0.78
C ILE A 516 -9.13 -29.97 0.71
N THR A 517 -7.99 -29.99 1.39
CA THR A 517 -7.91 -29.70 2.82
C THR A 517 -7.24 -28.35 2.97
N VAL A 518 -7.75 -27.50 3.87
CA VAL A 518 -7.10 -26.23 4.18
C VAL A 518 -6.85 -26.13 5.67
N LYS A 519 -5.72 -25.55 6.02
CA LYS A 519 -5.33 -25.19 7.38
C LYS A 519 -5.01 -23.70 7.41
N CYS A 520 -5.26 -23.05 8.54
CA CYS A 520 -4.92 -21.64 8.72
C CYS A 520 -3.75 -21.50 9.69
N LEU A 521 -2.59 -21.06 9.21
CA LEU A 521 -1.45 -20.71 10.05
C LEU A 521 -1.57 -19.24 10.49
N VAL A 522 -1.84 -19.01 11.76
CA VAL A 522 -1.89 -17.66 12.32
C VAL A 522 -0.48 -17.25 12.72
N ALA A 523 0.07 -16.26 12.01
CA ALA A 523 1.37 -15.69 12.35
C ALA A 523 1.26 -14.87 13.65
N PRO A 524 2.25 -14.95 14.56
CA PRO A 524 2.22 -14.15 15.78
C PRO A 524 2.38 -12.67 15.45
N LYS A 525 1.77 -11.83 16.27
CA LYS A 525 1.92 -10.38 16.16
C LYS A 525 3.37 -9.96 16.39
N ALA A 526 3.86 -9.04 15.55
CA ALA A 526 5.17 -8.45 15.74
C ALA A 526 5.20 -7.55 16.99
N SER A 527 6.25 -7.66 17.82
CA SER A 527 6.46 -6.67 18.90
C SER A 527 6.76 -5.29 18.30
N VAL A 528 6.46 -4.25 19.07
CA VAL A 528 6.67 -2.84 18.66
C VAL A 528 8.11 -2.37 18.88
N ASP A 529 8.96 -3.19 19.49
CA ASP A 529 10.31 -2.83 19.89
C ASP A 529 11.21 -2.60 18.68
N LEU A 530 11.96 -1.50 18.75
CA LEU A 530 12.95 -1.06 17.77
C LEU A 530 14.31 -0.91 18.44
N TYR A 531 15.36 -1.17 17.66
CA TYR A 531 16.69 -0.76 18.06
C TYR A 531 16.84 0.76 17.93
N ASP A 532 17.53 1.37 18.89
CA ASP A 532 17.79 2.81 18.84
C ASP A 532 18.57 3.17 17.57
N TRP A 533 18.01 4.08 16.76
CA TRP A 533 18.57 4.39 15.45
C TRP A 533 19.91 5.15 15.54
N ARG A 534 20.18 5.86 16.64
CA ARG A 534 21.47 6.54 16.86
C ARG A 534 22.55 5.51 17.13
N LYS A 535 22.26 4.52 17.99
CA LYS A 535 23.14 3.37 18.23
C LYS A 535 23.38 2.56 16.96
N LEU A 536 22.33 2.32 16.16
CA LEU A 536 22.43 1.61 14.87
C LEU A 536 23.52 2.22 13.98
N LEU A 537 23.51 3.53 13.78
CA LEU A 537 24.43 4.20 12.87
C LEU A 537 25.89 4.13 13.33
N VAL A 538 26.14 4.10 14.64
CA VAL A 538 27.50 3.99 15.20
C VAL A 538 27.99 2.53 15.19
N HIS A 539 27.09 1.55 15.17
CA HIS A 539 27.43 0.14 15.27
C HIS A 539 27.86 -0.46 13.93
N SER A 540 29.17 -0.52 13.67
CA SER A 540 29.73 -0.93 12.35
C SER A 540 29.38 -2.35 11.91
N GLU A 541 29.01 -3.24 12.82
CA GLU A 541 28.54 -4.60 12.51
C GLU A 541 27.15 -4.60 11.88
N TYR A 542 26.26 -3.71 12.34
CA TYR A 542 24.88 -3.62 11.87
C TYR A 542 24.69 -2.59 10.76
N PHE A 543 25.47 -1.50 10.80
CA PHE A 543 25.43 -0.45 9.81
C PHE A 543 26.78 -0.31 9.09
N PRO A 544 26.88 -0.75 7.83
CA PRO A 544 28.16 -0.86 7.15
C PRO A 544 28.86 0.50 7.01
N THR A 545 30.19 0.50 7.09
CA THR A 545 31.00 1.71 6.91
C THR A 545 31.27 2.03 5.43
N ARG A 546 31.06 1.06 4.53
CA ARG A 546 31.26 1.19 3.08
C ARG A 546 30.26 0.32 2.32
N ASP A 547 29.88 0.76 1.13
CA ASP A 547 29.11 -0.06 0.18
C ASP A 547 30.09 -0.82 -0.73
N PRO A 548 30.18 -2.15 -0.64
CA PRO A 548 31.10 -2.93 -1.46
C PRO A 548 30.74 -2.92 -2.95
N THR A 549 29.50 -2.57 -3.31
CA THR A 549 29.03 -2.57 -4.70
C THR A 549 29.44 -1.31 -5.48
N LEU A 550 29.88 -0.26 -4.78
CA LEU A 550 30.23 1.04 -5.38
C LEU A 550 31.73 1.20 -5.68
N VAL A 551 32.54 0.15 -5.55
CA VAL A 551 33.97 0.19 -5.85
C VAL A 551 34.20 0.49 -7.33
N GLY A 552 34.54 1.75 -7.66
CA GLY A 552 35.02 2.17 -8.97
C GLY A 552 34.10 3.08 -9.80
N THR A 553 32.83 3.26 -9.44
CA THR A 553 31.87 3.98 -10.31
C THR A 553 31.58 5.42 -9.89
N VAL A 554 31.66 5.77 -8.60
CA VAL A 554 31.46 7.13 -8.10
C VAL A 554 32.27 7.35 -6.80
N ALA A 555 33.52 7.77 -6.92
CA ALA A 555 34.41 7.97 -5.75
C ALA A 555 33.81 8.94 -4.71
N SER A 556 33.05 9.95 -5.14
CA SER A 556 32.50 11.00 -4.28
C SER A 556 31.39 10.53 -3.32
N LEU A 557 30.65 9.46 -3.64
CA LEU A 557 29.57 8.96 -2.77
C LEU A 557 30.10 8.09 -1.62
N SER A 558 31.37 7.69 -1.65
CA SER A 558 31.92 6.67 -0.76
C SER A 558 32.57 7.20 0.53
N GLU A 559 32.73 8.51 0.68
CA GLU A 559 33.59 9.08 1.72
C GLU A 559 32.87 9.44 3.03
N SER A 560 31.54 9.62 3.03
CA SER A 560 30.81 10.04 4.23
C SER A 560 30.94 9.00 5.35
N THR A 561 31.51 9.38 6.49
CA THR A 561 31.63 8.48 7.66
C THR A 561 30.28 8.26 8.35
N ASN A 562 30.15 7.18 9.14
CA ASN A 562 28.92 6.93 9.91
C ASN A 562 28.61 8.08 10.89
N THR A 563 29.65 8.66 11.49
CA THR A 563 29.55 9.81 12.38
C THR A 563 29.01 11.03 11.65
N GLU A 564 29.50 11.34 10.45
CA GLU A 564 28.96 12.45 9.65
C GLU A 564 27.49 12.25 9.26
N ILE A 565 27.07 11.00 8.95
CA ILE A 565 25.67 10.69 8.67
C ILE A 565 24.83 10.92 9.93
N LEU A 566 25.30 10.48 11.09
CA LEU A 566 24.62 10.71 12.37
C LEU A 566 24.51 12.21 12.69
N ASP A 567 25.61 12.97 12.59
CA ASP A 567 25.63 14.41 12.86
C ASP A 567 24.68 15.17 11.92
N PHE A 568 24.64 14.78 10.64
CA PHE A 568 23.69 15.30 9.66
C PHE A 568 22.24 15.04 10.10
N LEU A 569 21.91 13.80 10.46
CA LEU A 569 20.55 13.43 10.85
C LEU A 569 20.14 14.10 12.16
N GLU A 570 21.01 14.19 13.16
CA GLU A 570 20.71 14.88 14.43
C GLU A 570 20.42 16.37 14.21
N LYS A 571 21.22 17.02 13.36
CA LYS A 571 20.98 18.42 12.97
C LYS A 571 19.64 18.55 12.25
N ALA A 572 19.40 17.74 11.22
CA ALA A 572 18.18 17.79 10.43
C ALA A 572 16.91 17.46 11.25
N THR A 573 16.98 16.47 12.15
CA THR A 573 15.92 16.11 13.10
C THR A 573 15.63 17.22 14.10
N THR A 574 16.67 17.89 14.61
CA THR A 574 16.51 19.05 15.48
C THR A 574 15.81 20.19 14.74
N GLU A 575 16.24 20.50 13.53
CA GLU A 575 15.66 21.56 12.69
C GLU A 575 14.21 21.25 12.29
N ALA A 576 13.93 20.03 11.84
CA ALA A 576 12.58 19.59 11.47
C ALA A 576 11.62 19.58 12.67
N THR A 577 12.07 19.11 13.83
CA THR A 577 11.28 19.14 15.07
C THR A 577 10.91 20.57 15.45
N ARG A 578 11.85 21.50 15.37
CA ARG A 578 11.59 22.92 15.59
C ARG A 578 10.58 23.47 14.56
N ALA A 579 10.74 23.14 13.27
CA ALA A 579 9.81 23.55 12.22
C ALA A 579 8.39 23.02 12.45
N ARG A 580 8.24 21.75 12.85
CA ARG A 580 6.94 21.15 13.21
C ARG A 580 6.30 21.86 14.40
N ASP A 581 7.06 22.14 15.44
CA ASP A 581 6.54 22.80 16.63
C ASP A 581 6.11 24.25 16.31
N SER A 582 6.82 24.92 15.40
CA SER A 582 6.42 26.22 14.84
C SER A 582 5.18 26.16 13.98
N LEU A 583 5.05 25.16 13.10
CA LEU A 583 3.82 24.93 12.34
C LEU A 583 2.63 24.70 13.27
N ALA A 584 2.80 23.89 14.31
CA ALA A 584 1.76 23.63 15.29
C ALA A 584 1.38 24.91 16.07
N ALA A 585 2.36 25.76 16.41
CA ALA A 585 2.12 27.06 17.03
C ALA A 585 1.40 28.03 16.08
N ALA A 586 1.82 28.11 14.82
CA ALA A 586 1.19 28.95 13.80
C ALA A 586 -0.26 28.54 13.53
N ARG A 587 -0.53 27.22 13.44
CA ARG A 587 -1.90 26.71 13.30
C ARG A 587 -2.77 27.02 14.51
N ARG A 588 -2.27 26.81 15.73
CA ARG A 588 -3.01 27.19 16.95
C ARG A 588 -3.32 28.68 16.96
N ALA A 589 -2.35 29.52 16.60
CA ALA A 589 -2.57 30.97 16.50
C ALA A 589 -3.61 31.29 15.43
N SER A 590 -3.57 30.64 14.26
CA SER A 590 -4.56 30.81 13.20
C SER A 590 -5.96 30.41 13.62
N THR A 591 -6.13 29.23 14.24
CA THR A 591 -7.42 28.77 14.78
C THR A 591 -7.94 29.74 15.84
N MET A 592 -7.10 30.12 16.81
CA MET A 592 -7.49 31.10 17.83
C MET A 592 -7.86 32.47 17.25
N TRP A 593 -7.16 32.89 16.19
CA TRP A 593 -7.43 34.15 15.50
C TRP A 593 -8.76 34.12 14.76
N LYS A 594 -9.11 32.98 14.13
CA LYS A 594 -10.40 32.78 13.45
C LYS A 594 -11.57 32.66 14.42
N ASP A 595 -11.38 31.95 15.53
CA ASP A 595 -12.48 31.51 16.39
C ASP A 595 -12.80 32.45 17.56
N GLN A 596 -11.90 33.37 17.92
CA GLN A 596 -12.10 34.26 19.07
C GLN A 596 -12.33 35.71 18.66
N PRO A 597 -13.20 36.45 19.37
CA PRO A 597 -13.27 37.90 19.20
C PRO A 597 -11.88 38.50 19.42
N HIS A 598 -11.47 39.41 18.54
CA HIS A 598 -10.16 40.05 18.50
C HIS A 598 -9.94 41.03 19.69
N ASN A 599 -10.09 40.52 20.91
CA ASN A 599 -9.82 41.24 22.13
C ASN A 599 -8.30 41.27 22.42
N ALA A 600 -7.90 42.13 23.35
CA ALA A 600 -6.50 42.35 23.69
C ALA A 600 -5.76 41.05 24.12
N LYS A 601 -6.46 40.09 24.74
CA LYS A 601 -5.89 38.82 25.17
C LYS A 601 -5.57 37.91 23.98
N THR A 602 -6.48 37.81 23.01
CA THR A 602 -6.26 37.06 21.76
C THR A 602 -5.10 37.65 20.96
N ILE A 603 -5.04 38.98 20.86
CA ILE A 603 -3.95 39.70 20.19
C ILE A 603 -2.61 39.44 20.90
N GLN A 604 -2.58 39.48 22.24
CA GLN A 604 -1.37 39.21 23.02
C GLN A 604 -0.89 37.76 22.87
N LEU A 605 -1.81 36.78 22.87
CA LEU A 605 -1.48 35.38 22.65
C LEU A 605 -0.95 35.14 21.23
N CYS A 606 -1.57 35.74 20.22
CA CYS A 606 -1.09 35.68 18.84
C CYS A 606 0.28 36.34 18.69
N ARG A 607 0.53 37.49 19.33
CA ARG A 607 1.85 38.12 19.40
C ARG A 607 2.89 37.19 20.02
N GLN A 608 2.56 36.49 21.10
CA GLN A 608 3.48 35.54 21.73
C GLN A 608 3.79 34.36 20.81
N HIS A 609 2.79 33.83 20.09
CA HIS A 609 3.01 32.75 19.13
C HIS A 609 3.84 33.20 17.91
N ILE A 610 3.55 34.38 17.36
CA ILE A 610 4.33 35.00 16.28
C ILE A 610 5.77 35.21 16.75
N LYS A 611 5.97 35.77 17.94
CA LYS A 611 7.30 35.96 18.53
C LYS A 611 8.05 34.63 18.70
N ASN A 612 7.38 33.59 19.18
CA ASN A 612 8.00 32.28 19.29
C ASN A 612 8.44 31.73 17.91
N VAL A 613 7.66 31.98 16.85
CA VAL A 613 8.02 31.60 15.47
C VAL A 613 9.20 32.43 14.96
N VAL A 614 9.25 33.74 15.26
CA VAL A 614 10.38 34.65 14.94
C VAL A 614 11.65 34.22 15.63
N ASP A 615 11.59 34.02 16.95
CA ASP A 615 12.73 33.64 17.78
C ASP A 615 13.29 32.27 17.34
N LEU A 616 12.43 31.43 16.77
CA LEU A 616 12.84 30.15 16.21
C LEU A 616 13.43 30.29 14.79
N GLY A 617 12.87 31.16 13.95
CA GLY A 617 13.41 31.51 12.64
C GLY A 617 14.80 32.16 12.72
N ASN A 618 15.01 33.04 13.69
CA ASN A 618 16.31 33.67 13.96
C ASN A 618 17.40 32.68 14.41
N LYS A 619 17.01 31.52 14.95
CA LYS A 619 17.94 30.44 15.32
C LYS A 619 18.24 29.49 14.16
N THR A 620 17.50 29.60 13.06
CA THR A 620 17.79 28.91 11.81
C THR A 620 18.60 29.86 10.92
N ASN A 621 19.36 29.35 9.94
CA ASN A 621 20.08 30.17 8.94
C ASN A 621 19.15 30.97 8.01
N ASP A 622 17.87 31.13 8.37
CA ASP A 622 16.78 31.75 7.61
C ASP A 622 16.50 33.18 8.09
N ALA A 623 17.50 33.84 8.69
CA ALA A 623 17.42 35.17 9.28
C ALA A 623 16.91 36.23 8.28
N GLU A 624 17.15 36.04 6.97
CA GLU A 624 16.69 36.91 5.89
C GLU A 624 15.16 37.06 5.87
N ILE A 625 14.41 35.96 6.05
CA ILE A 625 12.94 35.98 6.01
C ILE A 625 12.35 36.54 7.29
N THR A 626 12.96 36.20 8.43
CA THR A 626 12.58 36.81 9.70
C THR A 626 12.76 38.33 9.62
N LYS A 627 13.85 38.79 9.00
CA LYS A 627 14.11 40.21 8.78
C LYS A 627 13.14 40.85 7.78
N GLN A 628 12.92 40.24 6.62
CA GLN A 628 12.14 40.84 5.52
C GLN A 628 10.63 40.90 5.80
N PHE A 629 10.07 39.88 6.44
CA PHE A 629 8.61 39.77 6.64
C PHE A 629 8.16 40.04 8.08
N MET A 630 8.98 39.66 9.07
CA MET A 630 8.53 39.71 10.46
C MET A 630 8.88 41.03 11.14
N GLU A 631 10.01 41.67 10.81
CA GLU A 631 10.37 42.96 11.43
C GLU A 631 9.37 44.08 11.13
N PRO A 632 8.89 44.28 9.88
CA PRO A 632 7.86 45.28 9.60
C PRO A 632 6.57 45.01 10.39
N LEU A 633 6.16 43.74 10.49
CA LEU A 633 4.92 43.34 11.15
C LEU A 633 5.03 43.43 12.68
N LEU A 634 6.19 43.06 13.25
CA LEU A 634 6.50 43.27 14.66
C LEU A 634 6.56 44.77 15.00
N SER A 635 7.00 45.61 14.07
CA SER A 635 6.99 47.06 14.24
C SER A 635 5.57 47.64 14.23
N GLU A 636 4.67 47.15 13.35
CA GLU A 636 3.24 47.50 13.38
C GLU A 636 2.54 46.96 14.65
N LEU A 637 2.96 45.79 15.15
CA LEU A 637 2.45 45.22 16.40
C LEU A 637 2.98 45.92 17.67
N LYS A 638 3.98 46.82 17.57
CA LYS A 638 4.42 47.64 18.71
C LYS A 638 3.50 48.83 18.98
N LEU A 639 2.55 49.12 18.09
CA LEU A 639 1.56 50.19 18.27
C LEU A 639 0.62 49.91 19.46
N SER A 640 0.21 50.99 20.14
CA SER A 640 -0.74 50.96 21.25
C SER A 640 -2.07 50.35 20.79
N PRO A 641 -2.79 49.58 21.63
CA PRO A 641 -4.12 49.04 21.29
C PRO A 641 -5.14 50.09 20.81
N LYS A 642 -4.91 51.38 21.09
CA LYS A 642 -5.76 52.50 20.66
C LYS A 642 -5.43 53.04 19.27
N GLU A 643 -4.26 52.71 18.71
CA GLU A 643 -3.74 53.24 17.45
C GLU A 643 -3.80 52.23 16.30
N ILE A 644 -4.26 51.01 16.61
CA ILE A 644 -4.32 49.92 15.65
C ILE A 644 -5.61 50.04 14.85
N ASP A 645 -5.48 50.34 13.55
CA ASP A 645 -6.52 50.01 12.58
C ASP A 645 -6.72 48.49 12.62
N SER A 646 -7.81 48.07 13.27
CA SER A 646 -8.08 46.67 13.55
C SER A 646 -8.20 45.86 12.26
N ALA A 647 -8.70 46.44 11.18
CA ALA A 647 -8.84 45.75 9.90
C ALA A 647 -7.47 45.52 9.24
N LYS A 648 -6.61 46.53 9.20
CA LYS A 648 -5.28 46.42 8.62
C LYS A 648 -4.39 45.43 9.38
N VAL A 649 -4.39 45.49 10.71
CA VAL A 649 -3.61 44.55 11.55
C VAL A 649 -4.18 43.14 11.49
N THR A 650 -5.50 42.99 11.41
CA THR A 650 -6.12 41.67 11.24
C THR A 650 -5.72 41.03 9.93
N LYS A 651 -5.77 41.77 8.83
CA LYS A 651 -5.32 41.29 7.53
C LYS A 651 -3.83 40.91 7.55
N GLY A 652 -2.98 41.78 8.10
CA GLY A 652 -1.54 41.51 8.19
C GLY A 652 -1.19 40.25 9.01
N ILE A 653 -1.86 40.04 10.14
CA ILE A 653 -1.68 38.82 10.95
C ILE A 653 -2.17 37.58 10.20
N THR A 654 -3.33 37.64 9.56
CA THR A 654 -3.89 36.53 8.78
C THR A 654 -2.97 36.14 7.62
N ASP A 655 -2.55 37.11 6.80
CA ASP A 655 -1.66 36.90 5.66
C ASP A 655 -0.33 36.29 6.13
N LEU A 656 0.22 36.78 7.25
CA LEU A 656 1.44 36.23 7.81
C LEU A 656 1.27 34.78 8.28
N LEU A 657 0.20 34.48 9.02
CA LEU A 657 -0.06 33.12 9.50
C LEU A 657 -0.27 32.15 8.32
N MET A 658 -0.89 32.59 7.23
CA MET A 658 -1.00 31.81 6.00
C MET A 658 0.36 31.56 5.35
N VAL A 659 1.20 32.60 5.21
CA VAL A 659 2.56 32.46 4.64
C VAL A 659 3.41 31.50 5.48
N LEU A 660 3.41 31.66 6.81
CA LEU A 660 4.14 30.78 7.72
C LEU A 660 3.63 29.35 7.65
N THR A 661 2.31 29.16 7.69
CA THR A 661 1.69 27.83 7.61
C THR A 661 2.03 27.17 6.28
N LYS A 662 1.93 27.89 5.16
CA LYS A 662 2.28 27.39 3.82
C LYS A 662 3.76 26.99 3.73
N ARG A 663 4.67 27.83 4.22
CA ARG A 663 6.12 27.56 4.20
C ARG A 663 6.52 26.38 5.09
N PHE A 664 6.04 26.34 6.33
CA PHE A 664 6.34 25.18 7.18
C PHE A 664 5.65 23.91 6.67
N SER A 665 4.47 24.04 6.05
CA SER A 665 3.82 22.91 5.38
C SER A 665 4.56 22.47 4.13
N SER A 666 5.28 23.35 3.42
CA SER A 666 6.14 22.95 2.31
C SER A 666 7.39 22.22 2.80
N LEU A 667 8.00 22.67 3.91
CA LEU A 667 9.13 21.97 4.56
C LEU A 667 8.74 20.59 5.12
N MET A 668 7.48 20.45 5.52
CA MET A 668 6.89 19.23 6.08
C MET A 668 5.95 18.53 5.08
N GLY A 669 6.01 18.91 3.81
CA GLY A 669 5.06 18.51 2.79
C GLY A 669 5.24 17.06 2.35
N PRO A 670 4.22 16.45 1.71
CA PRO A 670 4.40 15.25 0.91
C PRO A 670 5.68 15.28 0.06
N GLY A 671 6.49 14.23 0.15
CA GLY A 671 7.72 14.11 -0.63
C GLY A 671 8.92 14.93 -0.16
N THR A 672 8.79 15.67 0.95
CA THR A 672 9.95 16.33 1.58
C THR A 672 10.60 15.44 2.63
N SER A 673 11.89 15.63 2.85
CA SER A 673 12.68 14.98 3.89
C SER A 673 12.32 15.42 5.30
N GLY A 674 11.71 16.60 5.48
CA GLY A 674 11.27 17.12 6.78
C GLY A 674 10.37 16.16 7.56
N LYS A 675 9.48 15.43 6.85
CA LYS A 675 8.64 14.39 7.47
C LYS A 675 9.46 13.24 8.03
N PHE A 676 10.45 12.76 7.27
CA PHE A 676 11.36 11.70 7.71
C PHE A 676 12.16 12.14 8.94
N TYR A 677 12.69 13.36 8.96
CA TYR A 677 13.44 13.87 10.11
C TYR A 677 12.58 13.98 11.38
N CYS A 678 11.33 14.43 11.24
CA CYS A 678 10.39 14.47 12.36
C CYS A 678 9.98 13.10 12.89
N SER A 679 9.95 12.06 12.04
CA SER A 679 9.62 10.70 12.48
C SER A 679 10.77 10.03 13.23
N LEU A 680 12.02 10.48 13.07
CA LEU A 680 13.17 9.93 13.81
C LEU A 680 13.07 10.13 15.34
N GLU A 681 12.51 11.25 15.82
CA GLU A 681 12.30 11.48 17.26
C GLU A 681 11.23 10.59 17.89
N ARG A 682 10.33 10.06 17.07
CA ARG A 682 9.21 9.21 17.50
C ARG A 682 9.12 7.98 16.63
N LEU A 683 10.29 7.38 16.36
CA LEU A 683 10.38 6.21 15.53
C LEU A 683 9.65 5.07 16.25
N ASN A 684 8.60 4.56 15.62
CA ASN A 684 7.79 3.48 16.16
C ASN A 684 7.65 2.42 15.08
N PHE A 685 7.79 1.15 15.46
CA PHE A 685 7.55 0.06 14.52
C PHE A 685 6.05 -0.01 14.22
N ARG A 686 5.70 0.14 12.94
CA ARG A 686 4.32 -0.05 12.44
C ARG A 686 4.25 -1.16 11.37
N GLY A 687 5.32 -1.94 11.28
CA GLY A 687 5.37 -3.05 10.36
C GLY A 687 4.64 -4.26 10.91
N THR A 688 4.53 -5.29 10.08
CA THR A 688 4.00 -6.59 10.50
C THR A 688 4.98 -7.71 10.16
N LEU A 689 4.73 -8.90 10.69
CA LEU A 689 5.34 -10.12 10.19
C LEU A 689 4.57 -10.54 8.94
N HIS A 690 5.22 -10.46 7.78
CA HIS A 690 4.57 -10.85 6.52
C HIS A 690 4.38 -12.38 6.45
N CYS A 691 3.20 -12.80 5.98
CA CYS A 691 2.79 -14.21 5.97
C CYS A 691 3.73 -15.10 5.13
N GLU A 692 4.33 -14.56 4.07
CA GLU A 692 5.30 -15.27 3.23
C GLU A 692 6.56 -15.63 4.01
N ALA A 693 7.10 -14.67 4.77
CA ALA A 693 8.30 -14.88 5.56
C ALA A 693 8.03 -15.86 6.72
N SER A 694 6.88 -15.71 7.39
CA SER A 694 6.43 -16.64 8.43
C SER A 694 6.32 -18.07 7.88
N LEU A 695 5.55 -18.25 6.81
CA LEU A 695 5.31 -19.58 6.22
C LEU A 695 6.60 -20.21 5.68
N ALA A 696 7.40 -19.47 4.90
CA ALA A 696 8.65 -19.98 4.32
C ALA A 696 9.64 -20.43 5.40
N SER A 697 9.80 -19.63 6.47
CA SER A 697 10.74 -19.95 7.54
C SER A 697 10.37 -21.23 8.30
N LEU A 698 9.08 -21.49 8.50
CA LEU A 698 8.61 -22.71 9.16
C LEU A 698 8.75 -23.93 8.25
N ILE A 699 8.40 -23.81 6.96
CA ILE A 699 8.62 -24.87 5.96
C ILE A 699 10.10 -25.24 5.91
N ASN A 700 10.99 -24.25 5.84
CA ASN A 700 12.43 -24.46 5.83
C ASN A 700 12.98 -25.12 7.11
N SER A 701 12.25 -24.98 8.22
CA SER A 701 12.67 -25.52 9.52
C SER A 701 12.17 -26.95 9.78
N VAL A 702 11.34 -27.51 8.89
CA VAL A 702 10.82 -28.89 9.02
C VAL A 702 11.95 -29.91 9.11
N ASP A 703 13.03 -29.74 8.34
CA ASP A 703 14.19 -30.63 8.34
C ASP A 703 15.16 -30.36 9.51
N LYS A 704 14.97 -29.26 10.25
CA LYS A 704 15.86 -28.80 11.34
C LYS A 704 15.06 -28.44 12.60
N PRO A 705 14.18 -29.34 13.10
CA PRO A 705 13.27 -29.01 14.20
C PRO A 705 14.01 -28.69 15.51
N SER A 706 15.24 -29.18 15.68
CA SER A 706 16.07 -28.89 16.87
C SER A 706 16.48 -27.43 17.02
N LEU A 707 16.39 -26.64 15.94
CA LEU A 707 16.63 -25.19 16.00
C LEU A 707 15.44 -24.44 16.58
N LEU A 708 14.27 -25.08 16.65
CA LEU A 708 13.04 -24.53 17.18
C LEU A 708 12.71 -25.18 18.53
N GLY A 709 12.06 -24.43 19.41
CA GLY A 709 11.58 -24.97 20.69
C GLY A 709 10.50 -26.03 20.49
N SER A 710 10.27 -26.86 21.52
CA SER A 710 9.26 -27.93 21.49
C SER A 710 7.83 -27.44 21.19
N GLU A 711 7.56 -26.17 21.46
CA GLU A 711 6.29 -25.48 21.16
C GLU A 711 5.96 -25.43 19.65
N TYR A 712 6.96 -25.55 18.77
CA TYR A 712 6.76 -25.57 17.31
C TYR A 712 6.45 -26.97 16.76
N SER A 713 6.63 -28.03 17.55
CA SER A 713 6.53 -29.43 17.08
C SER A 713 5.20 -29.75 16.40
N ASN A 714 4.08 -29.24 16.93
CA ASN A 714 2.75 -29.42 16.34
C ASN A 714 2.59 -28.68 15.00
N VAL A 715 3.21 -27.50 14.86
CA VAL A 715 3.15 -26.72 13.62
C VAL A 715 4.03 -27.37 12.55
N LEU A 716 5.26 -27.77 12.91
CA LEU A 716 6.21 -28.38 11.99
C LEU A 716 5.74 -29.74 11.47
N SER A 717 5.15 -30.58 12.32
CA SER A 717 4.61 -31.88 11.88
C SER A 717 3.47 -31.71 10.87
N GLN A 718 2.69 -30.64 11.00
CA GLN A 718 1.61 -30.33 10.07
C GLN A 718 2.07 -29.62 8.80
N LEU A 719 3.31 -29.12 8.78
CA LEU A 719 3.97 -28.49 7.64
C LEU A 719 4.87 -29.46 6.87
N GLN A 720 4.98 -30.71 7.32
CA GLN A 720 5.66 -31.77 6.60
C GLN A 720 5.11 -31.88 5.17
N ASP A 721 6.00 -32.04 4.19
CA ASP A 721 5.72 -32.17 2.76
C ASP A 721 5.25 -30.92 2.01
N TYR A 722 5.04 -29.78 2.69
CA TYR A 722 4.73 -28.51 2.00
C TYR A 722 5.91 -28.06 1.14
N ARG A 723 5.59 -27.64 -0.08
CA ARG A 723 6.60 -27.25 -1.07
C ARG A 723 7.05 -25.82 -0.88
N HIS A 724 8.18 -25.51 -1.51
CA HIS A 724 8.76 -24.17 -1.58
C HIS A 724 8.02 -23.22 -2.54
N VAL A 725 6.85 -23.60 -3.06
CA VAL A 725 5.98 -22.72 -3.85
C VAL A 725 4.99 -22.01 -2.93
N ILE A 726 5.10 -20.69 -2.84
CA ILE A 726 4.26 -19.84 -1.99
C ILE A 726 3.45 -18.90 -2.89
N GLY A 727 2.16 -19.20 -3.01
CA GLY A 727 1.18 -18.32 -3.62
C GLY A 727 0.86 -17.14 -2.71
N VAL A 728 0.68 -15.97 -3.29
CA VAL A 728 0.49 -14.72 -2.55
C VAL A 728 -0.63 -13.88 -3.16
N SER A 729 -1.45 -13.31 -2.29
CA SER A 729 -2.55 -12.41 -2.68
C SER A 729 -2.10 -11.05 -3.22
N LYS A 730 -0.83 -10.70 -3.03
CA LYS A 730 -0.15 -9.51 -3.54
C LYS A 730 1.28 -9.91 -3.84
N ARG A 731 1.97 -9.23 -4.76
CA ARG A 731 3.42 -9.47 -4.92
C ARG A 731 4.15 -9.26 -3.58
N CYS A 732 5.20 -10.04 -3.32
CA CYS A 732 5.97 -9.91 -2.09
C CYS A 732 6.65 -8.53 -2.01
N CYS A 733 6.96 -8.05 -0.81
CA CYS A 733 7.88 -6.92 -0.70
C CYS A 733 9.32 -7.35 -1.05
N PRO A 734 10.21 -6.41 -1.44
CA PRO A 734 11.62 -6.72 -1.71
C PRO A 734 12.31 -7.46 -0.56
N VAL A 735 11.92 -7.13 0.68
CA VAL A 735 12.43 -7.75 1.89
C VAL A 735 12.09 -9.24 1.95
N CYS A 736 10.81 -9.61 1.83
CA CYS A 736 10.40 -11.01 1.84
C CYS A 736 11.00 -11.77 0.65
N TYR A 737 11.06 -11.15 -0.53
CA TYR A 737 11.65 -11.78 -1.71
C TYR A 737 13.13 -12.12 -1.50
N HIS A 738 13.92 -11.21 -0.93
CA HIS A 738 15.32 -11.47 -0.59
C HIS A 738 15.46 -12.50 0.53
N PHE A 739 14.61 -12.42 1.55
CA PHE A 739 14.59 -13.38 2.65
C PHE A 739 14.35 -14.82 2.17
N LEU A 740 13.37 -15.04 1.30
CA LEU A 740 13.08 -16.34 0.70
C LEU A 740 14.27 -16.88 -0.12
N ALA A 741 15.00 -16.01 -0.80
CA ALA A 741 16.22 -16.41 -1.52
C ALA A 741 17.33 -16.85 -0.55
N LEU A 742 17.49 -16.18 0.60
CA LEU A 742 18.49 -16.55 1.62
C LEU A 742 18.14 -17.82 2.39
N LEU A 743 16.85 -18.16 2.51
CA LEU A 743 16.43 -19.42 3.12
C LEU A 743 16.76 -20.64 2.24
N THR A 744 16.99 -20.44 0.95
CA THR A 744 17.33 -21.54 0.04
C THR A 744 18.79 -21.94 0.27
N GLU A 745 19.03 -23.09 0.89
CA GLU A 745 20.38 -23.65 1.06
C GLU A 745 20.92 -24.23 -0.25
N ASP A 746 22.25 -24.33 -0.36
CA ASP A 746 22.90 -24.93 -1.52
C ASP A 746 22.41 -26.37 -1.74
N GLY A 747 21.75 -26.59 -2.88
CA GLY A 747 21.20 -27.89 -3.27
C GLY A 747 19.72 -28.12 -2.92
N GLN A 748 19.07 -27.19 -2.20
CA GLN A 748 17.62 -27.24 -2.01
C GLN A 748 16.87 -26.54 -3.16
N GLU A 749 15.59 -26.91 -3.36
CA GLU A 749 14.74 -26.19 -4.30
C GLU A 749 14.53 -24.74 -3.82
N PRO A 750 14.59 -23.72 -4.69
CA PRO A 750 14.39 -22.35 -4.27
C PRO A 750 12.94 -22.07 -3.87
N PHE A 751 12.75 -21.17 -2.92
CA PHE A 751 11.43 -20.60 -2.66
C PHE A 751 10.93 -19.79 -3.85
N ILE A 752 9.72 -20.12 -4.30
CA ILE A 752 9.09 -19.59 -5.50
C ILE A 752 7.83 -18.84 -5.11
N THR A 753 7.81 -17.55 -5.42
CA THR A 753 6.63 -16.68 -5.32
C THR A 753 6.34 -16.03 -6.67
N ARG A 754 5.23 -15.30 -6.78
CA ARG A 754 4.90 -14.49 -7.97
C ARG A 754 5.99 -13.47 -8.32
N GLY A 755 6.75 -13.01 -7.34
CA GLY A 755 7.79 -12.00 -7.48
C GLY A 755 7.64 -10.89 -6.45
N SER A 756 8.24 -9.73 -6.71
CA SER A 756 8.31 -8.62 -5.78
C SER A 756 7.76 -7.30 -6.34
N HIS A 757 7.12 -6.50 -5.50
CA HIS A 757 6.86 -5.09 -5.79
C HIS A 757 8.12 -4.24 -5.52
N SER A 758 8.07 -2.94 -5.85
CA SER A 758 9.25 -2.04 -5.80
C SER A 758 9.43 -1.31 -4.45
N ILE A 759 8.44 -1.36 -3.58
CA ILE A 759 8.39 -0.57 -2.34
C ILE A 759 8.80 -1.43 -1.14
N ILE A 760 9.68 -0.95 -0.28
CA ILE A 760 9.89 -1.55 1.05
C ILE A 760 8.83 -1.02 2.00
N THR A 761 8.20 -1.90 2.75
CA THR A 761 7.36 -1.51 3.88
C THR A 761 8.00 -1.97 5.18
N PRO A 762 7.74 -1.29 6.30
CA PRO A 762 8.26 -1.75 7.58
C PRO A 762 7.77 -3.18 7.82
N CYS A 763 8.69 -4.08 8.17
CA CYS A 763 8.36 -5.47 8.44
C CYS A 763 9.39 -6.09 9.40
N THR A 764 9.00 -7.17 10.06
CA THR A 764 9.90 -7.95 10.92
C THR A 764 10.17 -9.31 10.28
N LEU A 765 11.33 -9.88 10.61
CA LEU A 765 11.57 -11.30 10.39
C LEU A 765 10.87 -12.12 11.47
N PRO A 766 10.52 -13.39 11.20
CA PRO A 766 10.09 -14.32 12.22
C PRO A 766 11.11 -14.40 13.37
N PRO A 767 10.69 -14.37 14.65
CA PRO A 767 11.60 -14.46 15.80
C PRO A 767 12.53 -15.67 15.80
N TRP A 768 12.11 -16.74 15.12
CA TRP A 768 12.85 -17.99 14.97
C TRP A 768 13.74 -18.06 13.71
N THR A 769 13.95 -16.93 13.04
CA THR A 769 14.85 -16.88 11.89
C THR A 769 16.29 -17.18 12.34
N PRO A 770 17.03 -18.08 11.67
CA PRO A 770 18.42 -18.34 12.00
C PRO A 770 19.27 -17.05 11.97
N SER A 771 20.07 -16.81 13.02
CA SER A 771 20.88 -15.58 13.14
C SER A 771 21.71 -15.26 11.89
N PRO A 772 22.42 -16.21 11.24
CA PRO A 772 23.18 -15.91 10.03
C PRO A 772 22.33 -15.33 8.87
N VAL A 773 21.06 -15.75 8.77
CA VAL A 773 20.11 -15.20 7.79
C VAL A 773 19.70 -13.79 8.18
N VAL A 774 19.40 -13.54 9.47
CA VAL A 774 19.09 -12.20 9.99
C VAL A 774 20.26 -11.24 9.72
N ASP A 775 21.49 -11.67 9.99
CA ASP A 775 22.69 -10.85 9.82
C ASP A 775 22.94 -10.55 8.33
N SER A 776 22.70 -11.52 7.44
CA SER A 776 22.73 -11.29 5.98
C SER A 776 21.66 -10.28 5.55
N MET A 777 20.44 -10.38 6.09
CA MET A 777 19.37 -9.41 5.84
C MET A 777 19.74 -8.00 6.33
N ILE A 778 20.31 -7.86 7.54
CA ILE A 778 20.81 -6.60 8.09
C ILE A 778 21.90 -6.03 7.20
N LYS A 779 22.86 -6.85 6.77
CA LYS A 779 23.95 -6.40 5.89
C LYS A 779 23.43 -5.87 4.57
N THR A 780 22.54 -6.60 3.90
CA THR A 780 21.97 -6.19 2.61
C THR A 780 21.16 -4.91 2.75
N PHE A 781 20.16 -4.87 3.64
CA PHE A 781 19.27 -3.72 3.75
C PHE A 781 19.93 -2.52 4.47
N GLY A 782 20.87 -2.77 5.38
CA GLY A 782 21.72 -1.74 5.99
C GLY A 782 22.62 -1.05 4.97
N THR A 783 23.16 -1.79 3.99
CA THR A 783 23.91 -1.20 2.86
C THR A 783 23.01 -0.29 2.02
N ILE A 784 21.78 -0.72 1.73
CA ILE A 784 20.81 0.08 0.98
C ILE A 784 20.43 1.34 1.77
N LEU A 785 20.18 1.21 3.07
CA LEU A 785 19.86 2.34 3.95
C LEU A 785 21.00 3.35 3.97
N ARG A 786 22.24 2.89 4.10
CA ARG A 786 23.43 3.76 4.03
C ARG A 786 23.45 4.57 2.74
N ARG A 787 23.29 3.91 1.60
CA ARG A 787 23.30 4.57 0.29
C ARG A 787 22.22 5.63 0.18
N ASP A 788 21.00 5.33 0.63
CA ASP A 788 19.89 6.28 0.59
C ASP A 788 20.10 7.46 1.57
N LEU A 789 20.71 7.24 2.73
CA LEU A 789 21.05 8.31 3.68
C LEU A 789 22.16 9.24 3.17
N ILE A 790 23.20 8.69 2.53
CA ILE A 790 24.27 9.50 1.91
C ILE A 790 23.67 10.35 0.78
N ALA A 791 22.89 9.73 -0.09
CA ALA A 791 22.21 10.46 -1.16
C ALA A 791 21.28 11.56 -0.64
N LEU A 792 20.58 11.30 0.47
CA LEU A 792 19.75 12.30 1.13
C LEU A 792 20.61 13.47 1.63
N LYS A 793 21.74 13.19 2.32
CA LYS A 793 22.71 14.21 2.79
C LYS A 793 23.24 15.06 1.64
N ASP A 794 23.65 14.42 0.54
CA ASP A 794 24.23 15.12 -0.62
C ASP A 794 23.19 16.03 -1.27
N ARG A 795 21.96 15.52 -1.49
CA ARG A 795 20.87 16.30 -2.08
C ARG A 795 20.56 17.58 -1.29
N GLU A 796 20.58 17.50 0.03
CA GLU A 796 20.34 18.68 0.88
C GLU A 796 21.52 19.64 0.90
N SER A 797 22.74 19.13 0.79
CA SER A 797 23.95 19.96 0.72
C SER A 797 23.98 20.83 -0.54
N PHE A 798 23.50 20.31 -1.68
CA PHE A 798 23.38 21.08 -2.93
C PHE A 798 22.19 22.02 -2.99
N SER A 799 21.17 21.79 -2.17
CA SER A 799 19.96 22.62 -2.15
C SER A 799 20.13 23.90 -1.31
N ALA A 800 21.26 24.05 -0.62
CA ALA A 800 21.62 25.31 0.01
C ALA A 800 21.74 26.37 -1.10
N PRO A 801 20.93 27.43 -1.08
CA PRO A 801 21.04 28.49 -2.07
C PRO A 801 22.44 29.08 -1.91
N THR A 802 23.31 28.83 -2.88
CA THR A 802 24.42 29.74 -3.13
C THR A 802 23.77 31.06 -3.48
N THR A 803 23.59 31.91 -2.49
CA THR A 803 23.39 33.34 -2.65
C THR A 803 24.63 33.86 -3.34
N THR A 804 24.69 33.67 -4.66
CA THR A 804 25.61 34.42 -5.50
C THR A 804 25.26 35.87 -5.24
N SER A 805 26.15 36.56 -4.52
CA SER A 805 26.15 38.00 -4.36
C SER A 805 26.30 38.57 -5.77
N GLY A 806 25.17 38.71 -6.47
CA GLY A 806 25.11 39.31 -7.79
C GLY A 806 25.43 40.79 -7.62
N SER A 807 26.64 41.18 -8.02
CA SER A 807 26.93 42.59 -8.29
C SER A 807 26.02 43.03 -9.44
N ASP A 808 25.33 44.15 -9.23
CA ASP A 808 24.43 44.80 -10.17
C ASP A 808 25.02 44.91 -11.59
N THR A 809 24.62 44.03 -12.50
CA THR A 809 24.50 44.35 -13.94
C THR A 809 23.41 43.48 -14.56
N PRO A 810 22.42 44.06 -15.26
CA PRO A 810 21.35 43.31 -15.87
C PRO A 810 21.84 42.73 -17.21
N SER A 811 22.07 41.41 -17.23
CA SER A 811 22.27 40.63 -18.45
C SER A 811 21.17 39.58 -18.52
N ILE A 812 20.16 39.87 -19.34
CA ILE A 812 19.10 38.94 -19.74
C ILE A 812 19.75 37.94 -20.71
N ASP A 813 19.95 36.69 -20.30
CA ASP A 813 19.74 35.47 -21.10
C ASP A 813 20.22 34.18 -20.39
N ASN A 814 19.36 33.15 -20.45
CA ASN A 814 19.60 31.70 -20.25
C ASN A 814 19.89 31.14 -18.84
N THR A 815 18.84 30.70 -18.12
CA THR A 815 18.92 29.86 -16.90
C THR A 815 18.26 28.46 -17.04
N GLU A 816 17.89 28.03 -18.24
CA GLU A 816 17.19 26.74 -18.44
C GLU A 816 18.14 25.53 -18.67
N LEU A 817 19.46 25.73 -18.73
CA LEU A 817 20.42 24.71 -19.17
C LEU A 817 21.04 23.85 -18.05
N ASP A 818 21.09 24.30 -16.80
CA ASP A 818 21.87 23.61 -15.75
C ASP A 818 21.12 22.44 -15.09
N GLY A 819 19.79 22.48 -15.02
CA GLY A 819 18.98 21.38 -14.45
C GLY A 819 18.91 20.12 -15.34
N GLU A 820 18.97 20.30 -16.66
CA GLU A 820 19.00 19.21 -17.66
C GLU A 820 20.31 18.42 -17.61
N ARG A 821 21.43 19.11 -17.36
CA ARG A 821 22.77 18.51 -17.34
C ARG A 821 22.96 17.55 -16.17
N LEU A 822 22.51 17.92 -14.97
CA LEU A 822 22.57 17.06 -13.78
C LEU A 822 21.71 15.80 -13.94
N LYS A 823 20.50 15.93 -14.53
CA LYS A 823 19.64 14.76 -14.84
C LYS A 823 20.29 13.83 -15.87
N GLN A 824 20.95 14.38 -16.89
CA GLN A 824 21.68 13.59 -17.88
C GLN A 824 22.90 12.87 -17.30
N ASP A 825 23.64 13.50 -16.39
CA ASP A 825 24.83 12.90 -15.76
C ASP A 825 24.48 11.80 -14.75
N ILE A 826 23.40 11.99 -13.98
CA ILE A 826 22.82 10.91 -13.14
C ILE A 826 22.33 9.76 -14.03
N HIS A 827 21.62 10.06 -15.12
CA HIS A 827 21.09 9.01 -16.01
C HIS A 827 22.20 8.24 -16.75
N ARG A 828 23.29 8.91 -17.18
CA ARG A 828 24.46 8.25 -17.78
C ARG A 828 25.21 7.36 -16.78
N SER A 829 25.32 7.80 -15.53
CA SER A 829 26.00 7.03 -14.48
C SER A 829 25.20 5.76 -14.12
N VAL A 830 23.87 5.86 -14.07
CA VAL A 830 22.97 4.70 -13.85
C VAL A 830 22.97 3.74 -15.04
N GLN A 831 23.03 4.22 -16.28
CA GLN A 831 23.06 3.33 -17.46
C GLN A 831 24.38 2.56 -17.61
N LYS A 832 25.51 3.10 -17.15
CA LYS A 832 26.81 2.42 -17.18
C LYS A 832 26.96 1.34 -16.10
N GLY A 833 26.10 1.32 -15.08
CA GLY A 833 26.15 0.40 -13.94
C GLY A 833 25.32 -0.89 -14.09
N LYS A 834 25.02 -1.38 -15.30
CA LYS A 834 24.33 -2.68 -15.48
C LYS A 834 25.24 -3.85 -15.08
N VAL A 835 25.32 -4.14 -13.79
CA VAL A 835 25.72 -5.44 -13.26
C VAL A 835 24.45 -6.29 -13.15
N GLN A 836 24.47 -7.49 -13.72
CA GLN A 836 23.40 -8.48 -13.54
C GLN A 836 23.38 -8.93 -12.07
N PHE A 837 22.25 -8.69 -11.40
CA PHE A 837 21.85 -9.43 -10.20
C PHE A 837 21.33 -10.81 -10.60
#